data_AF-A0A2R5GPM6-F1
#
_entry.id   AF-A0A2R5GPM6-F1
#
_cell.length_a   1.000
_cell.length_b   1.000
_cell.length_c   1.000
_cell.angle_alpha   90.00
_cell.angle_beta   90.00
_cell.angle_gamma   90.00
#
_symmetry.space_group_name_H-M   'P 1'
#
loop_
_entity.id
_entity.type
_entity.pdbx_description
1 polymer ?
#
loop_
_entity_poly.entity_id
_entity_poly.type
_entity_poly.pdbx_seq_one_letter_code
_entity_poly.pdbx_strand_id
1 'polypeptide(L)'
;MLRASRAAPGLRASKAAALVQVKENVRKELEDNLSNEVVWYRGVSVLALQEIFNGICNQSLAPGVELYKTLEDLVATNHYGATRDVRKGSTVAVRSGRKVGAVAYIDGYVRFTADQVELKPREDWTIEDVCEQVVLSQTYRESTFYLDILLAETTDDGDERVGAPFAGAFVSQARSCKFGDLVTAIVTYYKSQDRDLATTFVWLDIFSANQPKLVNFGDQSAPADVMQARMDLLSRGLHEAIELFDERLIFFDKWESPTPLTRMWCVWEVYGAVQCHQSLQPIFAPSETKRFIDLMETGSSAAISRVLAGVELATAQCHDEGDRKMIMDAVEKIPGGFYAINGAVLSKVREWLAQTALDILAERREAFGDTSPEAVRLMRNVASLLRDLSQFEAALALFTEVCEIEQSTYGEESLEAAAAEQSLALTHQAKGDYTVALELLEKTLKIRQTLASDDDRKILGTKGCIASVLRRLARYDEALAIYEEISEAEEHMKDDVAYATTLHNMGNVLQSRGGYAAAYAKYEAALEIRQRTLGPKHPLAAMSMHNMAVMLQDQGKYDEALDLYRRVLGIRSEQLGPDHAYTAMTMACIASALHRQEKYSEALEQYQSVLEIQKKRFGPGHENVAVTMYWTSFVLSDLRRFEEALSYAEQSDAYLRVIFPNDATHPRFGFVHLALGRARMGLGDSAGLADLKLSVKIREERLGTDNDQTAESLFWLAAATRDLGIAQESLEIRRANLGDSHPLTLKSELQVESIMSDSSSHGRPKTLGQLLAKLATSVLPRKHHSDDE
;
A
#
# COMPACT_ATOMS: atom_id res chain seq x y z
N MET A 1 -26.02 36.39 81.11
CA MET A 1 -25.00 37.15 81.86
C MET A 1 -23.92 37.61 80.87
N LEU A 2 -24.18 38.59 80.00
CA LEU A 2 -24.03 40.06 80.15
C LEU A 2 -22.64 40.58 80.56
N ARG A 3 -21.99 41.25 79.58
CA ARG A 3 -20.96 42.33 79.61
C ARG A 3 -19.55 41.96 80.09
N ALA A 4 -18.46 42.53 79.59
CA ALA A 4 -18.11 43.38 78.43
C ALA A 4 -16.58 43.57 78.49
N SER A 5 -15.88 43.73 77.36
CA SER A 5 -14.61 44.47 77.32
C SER A 5 -14.23 44.84 75.88
N ARG A 6 -13.84 46.11 75.69
CA ARG A 6 -13.40 46.75 74.44
C ARG A 6 -11.88 46.58 74.26
N ALA A 7 -11.42 46.40 73.01
CA ALA A 7 -10.14 46.83 72.41
C ALA A 7 -9.92 46.02 71.11
N ALA A 8 -9.23 46.40 70.03
CA ALA A 8 -8.65 47.61 69.44
C ALA A 8 -8.23 47.19 67.98
N PRO A 9 -8.01 48.10 67.02
CA PRO A 9 -8.02 47.83 65.57
C PRO A 9 -6.71 47.24 65.01
N GLY A 10 -6.29 46.07 65.49
CA GLY A 10 -5.11 45.33 65.02
C GLY A 10 -5.39 44.08 64.18
N LEU A 11 -6.65 43.62 64.10
CA LEU A 11 -6.99 42.31 63.51
C LEU A 11 -7.36 42.33 62.01
N ARG A 12 -7.58 43.49 61.38
CA ARG A 12 -7.95 43.54 59.95
C ARG A 12 -6.74 43.53 59.00
N ALA A 13 -5.58 44.03 59.42
CA ALA A 13 -4.36 43.94 58.62
C ALA A 13 -3.72 42.53 58.67
N SER A 14 -3.80 41.83 59.82
CA SER A 14 -3.22 40.48 59.93
C SER A 14 -4.04 39.39 59.23
N LYS A 15 -5.38 39.55 59.12
CA LYS A 15 -6.21 38.62 58.33
C LYS A 15 -6.03 38.77 56.82
N ALA A 16 -5.77 39.98 56.31
CA ALA A 16 -5.49 40.18 54.88
C ALA A 16 -4.10 39.65 54.50
N ALA A 17 -3.08 39.90 55.34
CA ALA A 17 -1.74 39.35 55.14
C ALA A 17 -1.71 37.81 55.29
N ALA A 18 -2.45 37.24 56.25
CA ALA A 18 -2.57 35.80 56.39
C ALA A 18 -3.34 35.14 55.24
N LEU A 19 -4.36 35.81 54.65
CA LEU A 19 -5.08 35.27 53.49
C LEU A 19 -4.26 35.35 52.20
N VAL A 20 -3.41 36.38 52.05
CA VAL A 20 -2.46 36.48 50.94
C VAL A 20 -1.34 35.44 51.08
N GLN A 21 -0.77 35.28 52.27
CA GLN A 21 0.25 34.26 52.54
C GLN A 21 -0.31 32.83 52.44
N VAL A 22 -1.56 32.58 52.86
CA VAL A 22 -2.23 31.29 52.65
C VAL A 22 -2.55 31.09 51.17
N LYS A 23 -2.93 32.12 50.41
CA LYS A 23 -3.10 31.99 48.95
C LYS A 23 -1.77 31.81 48.21
N GLU A 24 -0.69 32.41 48.65
CA GLU A 24 0.67 32.20 48.10
C GLU A 24 1.26 30.86 48.52
N ASN A 25 0.96 30.37 49.73
CA ASN A 25 1.39 29.05 50.17
C ASN A 25 0.53 27.93 49.55
N VAL A 26 -0.78 28.13 49.36
CA VAL A 26 -1.65 27.20 48.60
C VAL A 26 -1.30 27.25 47.12
N ARG A 27 -0.93 28.42 46.57
CA ARG A 27 -0.42 28.55 45.20
C ARG A 27 0.94 27.90 45.03
N LYS A 28 1.84 28.02 46.02
CA LYS A 28 3.12 27.30 46.05
C LYS A 28 2.96 25.81 46.28
N GLU A 29 2.05 25.35 47.14
CA GLU A 29 1.72 23.92 47.29
C GLU A 29 1.07 23.37 46.01
N LEU A 30 0.23 24.15 45.33
CA LEU A 30 -0.29 23.80 44.01
C LEU A 30 0.77 23.91 42.90
N GLU A 31 1.81 24.73 43.04
CA GLU A 31 2.90 24.85 42.07
C GLU A 31 4.00 23.80 42.30
N ASP A 32 4.22 23.34 43.54
CA ASP A 32 5.27 22.38 43.93
C ASP A 32 4.79 20.91 43.97
N ASN A 33 3.49 20.62 43.99
CA ASN A 33 2.97 19.22 43.90
C ASN A 33 2.48 18.82 42.49
N LEU A 34 2.47 19.74 41.52
CA LEU A 34 2.07 19.43 40.14
C LEU A 34 3.11 18.65 39.34
N SER A 35 4.28 18.34 39.89
CA SER A 35 5.31 17.55 39.20
C SER A 35 5.09 16.03 39.31
N ASN A 36 4.25 15.56 40.25
CA ASN A 36 3.98 14.13 40.46
C ASN A 36 2.58 13.68 40.01
N GLU A 37 1.65 14.61 39.75
CA GLU A 37 0.25 14.32 39.33
C GLU A 37 0.05 14.39 37.80
N VAL A 38 1.13 14.43 37.01
CA VAL A 38 1.04 14.57 35.55
C VAL A 38 0.94 13.20 34.89
N VAL A 39 -0.20 12.90 34.25
CA VAL A 39 -0.48 11.71 33.41
C VAL A 39 0.34 11.70 32.11
N TRP A 40 1.46 12.42 32.05
CA TRP A 40 2.11 12.79 30.79
C TRP A 40 2.64 11.59 30.00
N TYR A 41 3.00 10.52 30.70
CA TYR A 41 3.54 9.28 30.16
C TYR A 41 3.05 8.05 30.94
N ARG A 42 2.00 8.21 31.75
CA ARG A 42 1.39 7.12 32.50
C ARG A 42 0.18 6.60 31.73
N GLY A 43 0.05 5.29 31.63
CA GLY A 43 -1.12 4.67 31.03
C GLY A 43 -2.36 4.85 31.91
N VAL A 44 -3.52 4.91 31.28
CA VAL A 44 -4.83 4.87 31.94
C VAL A 44 -5.33 3.44 31.93
N SER A 45 -5.91 2.98 33.04
CA SER A 45 -6.47 1.62 33.05
C SER A 45 -7.61 1.48 32.05
N VAL A 46 -7.73 0.31 31.43
CA VAL A 46 -8.79 0.04 30.45
C VAL A 46 -10.17 0.16 31.10
N LEU A 47 -10.29 -0.17 32.39
CA LEU A 47 -11.51 0.05 33.17
C LEU A 47 -11.88 1.54 33.29
N ALA A 48 -10.92 2.42 33.59
CA ALA A 48 -11.18 3.86 33.68
C ALA A 48 -11.63 4.45 32.33
N LEU A 49 -11.03 4.02 31.22
CA LEU A 49 -11.50 4.42 29.88
C LEU A 49 -12.93 3.99 29.60
N GLN A 50 -13.31 2.78 30.02
CA GLN A 50 -14.68 2.28 29.90
C GLN A 50 -15.67 3.11 30.73
N GLU A 51 -15.30 3.49 31.96
CA GLU A 51 -16.11 4.35 32.81
C GLU A 51 -16.31 5.76 32.22
N ILE A 52 -15.25 6.34 31.62
CA ILE A 52 -15.36 7.62 30.91
C ILE A 52 -16.41 7.53 29.78
N PHE A 53 -16.33 6.50 28.95
CA PHE A 53 -17.30 6.30 27.86
C PHE A 53 -18.73 6.13 28.38
N ASN A 54 -18.92 5.30 29.40
CA ASN A 54 -20.23 5.09 30.01
C ASN A 54 -20.79 6.38 30.63
N GLY A 55 -19.93 7.17 31.28
CA GLY A 55 -20.28 8.45 31.89
C GLY A 55 -20.69 9.51 30.86
N ILE A 56 -20.07 9.51 29.68
CA ILE A 56 -20.50 10.36 28.56
C ILE A 56 -21.91 9.96 28.12
N CYS A 57 -22.13 8.66 27.87
CA CYS A 57 -23.41 8.14 27.35
C CYS A 57 -24.57 8.36 28.33
N ASN A 58 -24.35 8.17 29.63
CA ASN A 58 -25.38 8.37 30.66
C ASN A 58 -25.50 9.83 31.15
N GLN A 59 -24.71 10.75 30.57
CA GLN A 59 -24.67 12.18 30.89
C GLN A 59 -24.15 12.53 32.29
N SER A 60 -23.51 11.61 33.02
CA SER A 60 -22.78 11.96 34.25
C SER A 60 -21.55 12.82 33.93
N LEU A 61 -20.96 12.66 32.74
CA LEU A 61 -19.86 13.47 32.21
C LEU A 61 -20.33 14.43 31.13
N ALA A 62 -19.79 15.65 31.17
CA ALA A 62 -20.20 16.78 30.32
C ALA A 62 -21.72 17.02 30.32
N PRO A 63 -22.39 17.16 31.49
CA PRO A 63 -23.83 17.34 31.57
C PRO A 63 -24.28 18.62 30.84
N GLY A 64 -25.34 18.53 30.05
CA GLY A 64 -25.88 19.67 29.29
C GLY A 64 -25.04 20.13 28.10
N VAL A 65 -24.07 19.32 27.64
CA VAL A 65 -23.39 19.50 26.35
C VAL A 65 -24.17 18.74 25.26
N GLU A 66 -24.53 19.44 24.19
CA GLU A 66 -25.17 18.88 23.00
C GLU A 66 -24.34 19.25 21.77
N LEU A 67 -23.93 18.24 21.00
CA LEU A 67 -23.17 18.42 19.76
C LEU A 67 -24.11 18.18 18.57
N TYR A 68 -23.86 18.89 17.48
CA TYR A 68 -24.69 18.81 16.27
C TYR A 68 -23.79 18.56 15.04
N LYS A 69 -24.28 17.78 14.08
CA LYS A 69 -23.62 17.54 12.79
C LYS A 69 -24.47 18.11 11.64
N THR A 70 -23.84 18.54 10.56
CA THR A 70 -24.52 19.19 9.43
C THR A 70 -25.13 18.18 8.46
N LEU A 71 -26.31 18.49 7.90
CA LEU A 71 -27.06 17.63 6.98
C LEU A 71 -26.64 17.81 5.50
N GLU A 72 -26.00 18.94 5.15
CA GLU A 72 -25.48 19.24 3.81
C GLU A 72 -24.03 19.74 3.85
N ASP A 73 -23.33 19.59 2.73
CA ASP A 73 -21.94 20.03 2.54
C ASP A 73 -21.90 21.56 2.38
N LEU A 74 -21.85 22.27 3.50
CA LEU A 74 -21.98 23.74 3.53
C LEU A 74 -20.76 24.51 2.97
N VAL A 75 -19.69 23.85 2.52
CA VAL A 75 -18.58 24.39 1.71
C VAL A 75 -17.95 23.26 0.87
N ALA A 76 -17.55 23.53 -0.37
CA ALA A 76 -17.00 22.61 -1.37
C ALA A 76 -15.66 21.91 -1.02
N THR A 77 -15.29 21.78 0.25
CA THR A 77 -14.08 21.13 0.73
C THR A 77 -14.46 19.95 1.62
N ASN A 78 -14.68 18.80 0.96
CA ASN A 78 -14.78 17.44 1.49
C ASN A 78 -14.46 17.28 2.98
N HIS A 79 -15.46 17.20 3.87
CA HIS A 79 -15.38 16.43 5.13
C HIS A 79 -16.79 16.09 5.66
N TYR A 80 -17.28 14.90 5.31
CA TYR A 80 -18.50 14.33 5.88
C TYR A 80 -18.25 13.87 7.34
N GLY A 81 -19.01 14.37 8.31
CA GLY A 81 -18.98 13.85 9.70
C GLY A 81 -18.13 14.61 10.73
N ALA A 82 -17.54 15.76 10.39
CA ALA A 82 -16.84 16.59 11.37
C ALA A 82 -17.81 17.19 12.41
N THR A 83 -17.51 17.02 13.70
CA THR A 83 -18.24 17.71 14.77
C THR A 83 -17.81 19.16 14.84
N ARG A 84 -18.75 20.03 15.19
CA ARG A 84 -18.61 21.47 15.08
C ARG A 84 -18.96 22.10 16.43
N ASP A 85 -17.97 22.67 17.12
CA ASP A 85 -18.14 23.29 18.43
C ASP A 85 -19.07 24.53 18.37
N VAL A 86 -20.04 24.56 19.29
CA VAL A 86 -20.83 25.73 19.62
C VAL A 86 -20.65 26.02 21.10
N ARG A 87 -19.55 26.66 21.52
CA ARG A 87 -19.53 27.40 22.80
C ARG A 87 -18.45 28.48 22.97
N LYS A 88 -18.87 29.73 22.79
CA LYS A 88 -18.90 30.76 23.87
C LYS A 88 -19.77 31.94 23.40
N GLY A 89 -20.92 32.15 24.05
CA GLY A 89 -21.74 33.36 23.87
C GLY A 89 -22.80 33.37 22.76
N SER A 90 -22.98 32.29 22.00
CA SER A 90 -24.05 32.19 21.02
C SER A 90 -25.22 31.41 21.61
N THR A 91 -26.21 32.15 22.10
CA THR A 91 -27.56 31.60 22.21
C THR A 91 -27.94 31.03 20.86
N VAL A 92 -28.65 29.88 20.85
CA VAL A 92 -29.65 29.66 19.82
C VAL A 92 -30.63 30.83 19.97
N ALA A 93 -30.35 31.94 19.30
CA ALA A 93 -31.21 33.10 19.35
C ALA A 93 -32.39 32.79 18.44
N VAL A 94 -33.57 32.57 19.04
CA VAL A 94 -34.82 32.55 18.29
C VAL A 94 -35.07 33.97 17.79
N ARG A 95 -34.64 34.27 16.56
CA ARG A 95 -35.18 35.40 15.81
C ARG A 95 -36.32 34.88 14.95
N SER A 96 -37.53 35.37 15.20
CA SER A 96 -38.70 35.10 14.35
C SER A 96 -39.14 33.62 14.28
N GLY A 97 -38.85 32.80 15.30
CA GLY A 97 -39.23 31.38 15.32
C GLY A 97 -38.26 30.42 14.61
N ARG A 98 -37.10 30.88 14.11
CA ARG A 98 -36.06 30.03 13.52
C ARG A 98 -34.83 29.97 14.43
N LYS A 99 -34.29 28.76 14.68
CA LYS A 99 -33.02 28.56 15.40
C LYS A 99 -31.86 28.85 14.44
N VAL A 100 -30.93 29.72 14.82
CA VAL A 100 -29.75 30.09 14.03
C VAL A 100 -28.51 30.01 14.92
N GLY A 101 -27.39 29.47 14.41
CA GLY A 101 -26.12 29.29 15.15
C GLY A 101 -24.89 29.68 14.33
N ALA A 102 -23.71 29.70 14.98
CA ALA A 102 -22.41 29.95 14.35
C ALA A 102 -21.34 29.01 14.92
N VAL A 103 -20.47 28.45 14.06
CA VAL A 103 -19.38 27.50 14.41
C VAL A 103 -18.04 28.07 13.97
N ALA A 104 -16.97 27.90 14.75
CA ALA A 104 -15.60 28.20 14.33
C ALA A 104 -15.04 27.20 13.29
N TYR A 105 -14.17 27.68 12.40
CA TYR A 105 -13.45 26.97 11.34
C TYR A 105 -12.04 27.56 11.24
N ILE A 106 -11.12 26.82 10.59
CA ILE A 106 -9.68 27.15 10.46
C ILE A 106 -9.45 28.61 10.02
N ASP A 107 -10.37 29.19 9.23
CA ASP A 107 -10.32 30.60 8.76
C ASP A 107 -11.54 31.48 9.12
N GLY A 108 -12.40 31.12 10.10
CA GLY A 108 -13.50 32.00 10.52
C GLY A 108 -14.71 31.33 11.15
N TYR A 109 -15.89 31.98 11.14
CA TYR A 109 -17.14 31.42 11.65
C TYR A 109 -18.16 31.15 10.53
N VAL A 110 -18.74 29.94 10.51
CA VAL A 110 -19.82 29.55 9.58
C VAL A 110 -21.17 29.58 10.30
N ARG A 111 -22.16 30.27 9.71
CA ARG A 111 -23.54 30.35 10.26
C ARG A 111 -24.42 29.25 9.67
N PHE A 112 -25.32 28.69 10.48
CA PHE A 112 -26.28 27.66 10.07
C PHE A 112 -27.67 27.88 10.67
N THR A 113 -28.69 27.29 10.06
CA THR A 113 -30.08 27.26 10.56
C THR A 113 -30.49 25.88 11.09
N ALA A 114 -31.56 25.82 11.88
CA ALA A 114 -32.07 24.62 12.57
C ALA A 114 -32.30 23.40 11.66
N ASP A 115 -32.66 23.66 10.42
CA ASP A 115 -32.98 22.69 9.36
C ASP A 115 -31.74 22.13 8.66
N GLN A 116 -30.55 22.68 8.93
CA GLN A 116 -29.28 22.30 8.30
C GLN A 116 -28.39 21.42 9.19
N VAL A 117 -28.84 21.08 10.39
CA VAL A 117 -28.09 20.31 11.38
C VAL A 117 -28.98 19.31 12.10
N GLU A 118 -28.40 18.19 12.53
CA GLU A 118 -29.04 17.21 13.41
C GLU A 118 -28.22 16.98 14.68
N LEU A 119 -28.89 16.61 15.77
CA LEU A 119 -28.23 16.29 17.03
C LEU A 119 -27.32 15.07 16.80
N LYS A 120 -26.07 15.17 17.24
CA LYS A 120 -25.11 14.08 17.20
C LYS A 120 -25.27 13.25 18.49
N PRO A 121 -25.69 11.97 18.39
CA PRO A 121 -25.81 11.10 19.56
C PRO A 121 -24.49 10.98 20.32
N ARG A 122 -24.54 10.73 21.63
CA ARG A 122 -23.34 10.71 22.48
C ARG A 122 -22.45 9.51 22.20
N GLU A 123 -23.06 8.39 21.84
CA GLU A 123 -22.41 7.19 21.34
C GLU A 123 -21.62 7.44 20.04
N ASP A 124 -21.98 8.47 19.27
CA ASP A 124 -21.30 8.85 18.02
C ASP A 124 -20.19 9.89 18.23
N TRP A 125 -19.95 10.35 19.47
CA TRP A 125 -18.89 11.32 19.75
C TRP A 125 -17.53 10.76 19.32
N THR A 126 -16.77 11.63 18.65
CA THR A 126 -15.42 11.33 18.15
C THR A 126 -14.40 11.50 19.25
N ILE A 127 -13.19 11.00 19.03
CA ILE A 127 -12.07 11.19 19.96
C ILE A 127 -11.81 12.68 20.18
N GLU A 128 -11.88 13.49 19.13
CA GLU A 128 -11.77 14.96 19.23
C GLU A 128 -12.85 15.56 20.13
N ASP A 129 -14.12 15.16 19.95
CA ASP A 129 -15.24 15.62 20.79
C ASP A 129 -14.98 15.35 22.27
N VAL A 130 -14.51 14.14 22.58
CA VAL A 130 -14.23 13.73 23.98
C VAL A 130 -13.05 14.52 24.52
N CYS A 131 -12.00 14.70 23.71
CA CYS A 131 -10.85 15.50 24.11
C CYS A 131 -11.22 16.96 24.40
N GLU A 132 -12.10 17.55 23.59
CA GLU A 132 -12.52 18.95 23.76
C GLU A 132 -13.53 19.14 24.89
N GLN A 133 -14.42 18.17 25.14
CA GLN A 133 -15.54 18.37 26.07
C GLN A 133 -15.38 17.68 27.43
N VAL A 134 -14.53 16.66 27.52
CA VAL A 134 -14.38 15.82 28.73
C VAL A 134 -12.96 15.91 29.30
N VAL A 135 -11.97 15.82 28.41
CA VAL A 135 -10.54 15.87 28.78
C VAL A 135 -10.12 17.32 29.09
N LEU A 136 -10.53 18.28 28.24
CA LEU A 136 -10.37 19.75 28.35
C LEU A 136 -8.92 20.27 28.47
N SER A 137 -8.57 21.30 27.68
CA SER A 137 -7.23 21.90 27.71
C SER A 137 -6.98 22.79 28.94
N GLN A 138 -5.70 23.03 29.28
CA GLN A 138 -5.26 23.71 30.51
C GLN A 138 -5.83 25.12 30.76
N THR A 139 -6.44 25.77 29.78
CA THR A 139 -7.06 27.10 29.98
C THR A 139 -8.31 27.05 30.84
N TYR A 140 -8.81 25.85 31.17
CA TYR A 140 -10.05 25.62 31.93
C TYR A 140 -9.83 24.72 33.16
N ARG A 141 -8.77 25.00 33.93
CA ARG A 141 -8.33 24.27 35.13
C ARG A 141 -9.38 23.89 36.18
N GLU A 142 -10.58 24.48 36.14
CA GLU A 142 -11.62 24.27 37.16
C GLU A 142 -12.72 23.27 36.73
N SER A 143 -12.56 22.51 35.63
CA SER A 143 -13.65 21.69 35.08
C SER A 143 -13.24 20.42 34.33
N THR A 144 -12.14 19.74 34.70
CA THR A 144 -11.65 18.54 33.99
C THR A 144 -12.21 17.25 34.61
N PHE A 145 -13.34 16.75 34.10
CA PHE A 145 -13.96 15.51 34.59
C PHE A 145 -13.07 14.27 34.46
N TYR A 146 -12.19 14.28 33.46
CA TYR A 146 -11.23 13.21 33.22
C TYR A 146 -10.29 12.99 34.41
N LEU A 147 -9.78 14.07 35.02
CA LEU A 147 -8.89 13.97 36.18
C LEU A 147 -9.64 13.46 37.41
N ASP A 148 -10.90 13.85 37.60
CA ASP A 148 -11.71 13.37 38.73
C ASP A 148 -11.90 11.85 38.71
N ILE A 149 -12.02 11.23 37.52
CA ILE A 149 -12.12 9.77 37.38
C ILE A 149 -10.79 9.09 37.70
N LEU A 150 -9.67 9.70 37.30
CA LEU A 150 -8.34 9.15 37.59
C LEU A 150 -7.93 9.33 39.06
N LEU A 151 -8.45 10.38 39.72
CA LEU A 151 -8.13 10.76 41.10
C LEU A 151 -9.16 10.27 42.13
N ALA A 152 -10.31 9.74 41.70
CA ALA A 152 -11.28 9.12 42.58
C ALA A 152 -10.58 8.03 43.40
N GLU A 153 -10.64 8.17 44.74
CA GLU A 153 -9.81 7.47 45.73
C GLU A 153 -9.38 6.07 45.25
N THR A 154 -8.09 5.90 44.99
CA THR A 154 -7.41 4.60 44.96
C THR A 154 -7.82 3.87 46.23
N THR A 155 -8.79 2.97 46.13
CA THR A 155 -9.31 2.27 47.30
C THR A 155 -8.21 1.36 47.85
N ASP A 156 -8.24 1.08 49.14
CA ASP A 156 -7.35 0.12 49.82
C ASP A 156 -7.41 -1.31 49.20
N ASP A 157 -8.23 -1.52 48.15
CA ASP A 157 -8.49 -2.78 47.44
C ASP A 157 -7.55 -3.07 46.25
N GLY A 158 -6.66 -2.14 45.86
CA GLY A 158 -5.59 -2.41 44.87
C GLY A 158 -5.88 -2.05 43.40
N ASP A 159 -6.99 -1.35 43.11
CA ASP A 159 -7.33 -0.88 41.75
C ASP A 159 -6.61 0.43 41.39
N GLU A 160 -5.37 0.34 40.91
CA GLU A 160 -4.64 1.49 40.36
C GLU A 160 -5.28 1.97 39.04
N ARG A 161 -5.83 3.20 39.01
CA ARG A 161 -6.44 3.79 37.79
C ARG A 161 -5.43 4.41 36.83
N VAL A 162 -4.23 4.70 37.33
CA VAL A 162 -3.12 5.28 36.56
C VAL A 162 -1.89 4.41 36.80
N GLY A 163 -1.33 3.89 35.71
CA GLY A 163 -0.21 2.96 35.78
C GLY A 163 1.13 3.65 35.99
N ALA A 164 2.18 2.83 36.12
CA ALA A 164 3.54 3.32 36.10
C ALA A 164 3.88 4.00 34.75
N PRO A 165 4.91 4.85 34.72
CA PRO A 165 5.46 5.41 33.49
C PRO A 165 5.70 4.35 32.42
N PHE A 166 5.12 4.57 31.22
CA PHE A 166 5.21 3.66 30.07
C PHE A 166 4.64 2.25 30.31
N ALA A 167 3.88 2.01 31.37
CA ALA A 167 3.23 0.73 31.59
C ALA A 167 2.08 0.50 30.60
N GLY A 168 1.99 -0.72 30.05
CA GLY A 168 0.90 -1.12 29.17
C GLY A 168 1.14 -0.75 27.70
N ALA A 169 0.06 -0.51 26.95
CA ALA A 169 0.17 -0.38 25.50
C ALA A 169 0.07 1.05 24.96
N PHE A 170 0.89 1.37 23.97
CA PHE A 170 0.72 2.55 23.14
C PHE A 170 -0.37 2.31 22.11
N VAL A 171 -1.38 3.18 22.00
CA VAL A 171 -2.46 3.04 21.00
C VAL A 171 -2.43 4.20 20.01
N SER A 172 -2.13 3.88 18.74
CA SER A 172 -2.22 4.82 17.62
C SER A 172 -3.67 4.94 17.14
N GLN A 173 -4.18 6.17 17.05
CA GLN A 173 -5.57 6.46 16.67
C GLN A 173 -5.72 7.77 15.88
N ALA A 174 -6.91 8.03 15.34
CA ALA A 174 -7.25 9.28 14.66
C ALA A 174 -8.40 10.03 15.34
N ARG A 175 -8.28 11.36 15.38
CA ARG A 175 -9.23 12.30 15.98
C ARG A 175 -10.68 12.11 15.56
N SER A 176 -10.91 11.86 14.27
CA SER A 176 -12.23 11.74 13.66
C SER A 176 -12.90 10.38 13.89
N CYS A 177 -12.22 9.43 14.53
CA CYS A 177 -12.81 8.14 14.86
C CYS A 177 -13.78 8.25 16.04
N LYS A 178 -14.81 7.40 16.10
CA LYS A 178 -15.72 7.34 17.25
C LYS A 178 -14.98 6.84 18.49
N PHE A 179 -15.14 7.54 19.60
CA PHE A 179 -14.50 7.16 20.87
C PHE A 179 -15.05 5.82 21.40
N GLY A 180 -16.35 5.59 21.26
CA GLY A 180 -16.99 4.33 21.66
C GLY A 180 -16.44 3.10 20.94
N ASP A 181 -16.14 3.23 19.64
CA ASP A 181 -15.55 2.14 18.86
C ASP A 181 -14.13 1.82 19.33
N LEU A 182 -13.31 2.84 19.63
CA LEU A 182 -11.96 2.68 20.20
C LEU A 182 -12.01 1.95 21.54
N VAL A 183 -12.84 2.43 22.48
CA VAL A 183 -12.97 1.84 23.82
C VAL A 183 -13.42 0.39 23.73
N THR A 184 -14.42 0.11 22.89
CA THR A 184 -14.94 -1.26 22.72
C THR A 184 -13.91 -2.19 22.08
N ALA A 185 -13.12 -1.70 21.12
CA ALA A 185 -12.03 -2.46 20.51
C ALA A 185 -10.94 -2.84 21.53
N ILE A 186 -10.48 -1.87 22.33
CA ILE A 186 -9.47 -2.10 23.38
C ILE A 186 -9.98 -3.08 24.44
N VAL A 187 -11.20 -2.89 24.93
CA VAL A 187 -11.83 -3.78 25.92
C VAL A 187 -11.96 -5.20 25.38
N THR A 188 -12.42 -5.35 24.13
CA THR A 188 -12.55 -6.67 23.48
C THR A 188 -11.19 -7.35 23.31
N TYR A 189 -10.18 -6.61 22.84
CA TYR A 189 -8.82 -7.12 22.65
C TYR A 189 -8.25 -7.68 23.96
N TYR A 190 -8.27 -6.92 25.06
CA TYR A 190 -7.70 -7.39 26.32
C TYR A 190 -8.53 -8.46 27.03
N LYS A 191 -9.87 -8.44 26.91
CA LYS A 191 -10.71 -9.53 27.41
C LYS A 191 -10.44 -10.84 26.69
N SER A 192 -10.19 -10.82 25.38
CA SER A 192 -9.84 -12.02 24.62
C SER A 192 -8.52 -12.66 25.06
N GLN A 193 -7.67 -11.91 25.75
CA GLN A 193 -6.42 -12.37 26.35
C GLN A 193 -6.53 -12.73 27.84
N ASP A 194 -7.75 -12.76 28.40
CA ASP A 194 -8.00 -13.02 29.82
C ASP A 194 -7.26 -12.06 30.77
N ARG A 195 -7.10 -10.79 30.34
CA ARG A 195 -6.45 -9.74 31.13
C ARG A 195 -7.46 -9.02 32.02
N ASP A 196 -7.03 -8.70 33.24
CA ASP A 196 -7.79 -7.84 34.14
C ASP A 196 -7.71 -6.36 33.68
N LEU A 197 -8.87 -5.75 33.43
CA LEU A 197 -8.98 -4.40 32.87
C LEU A 197 -8.63 -3.30 33.89
N ALA A 198 -8.70 -3.59 35.19
CA ALA A 198 -8.31 -2.64 36.23
C ALA A 198 -6.80 -2.44 36.27
N THR A 199 -6.03 -3.51 36.00
CA THR A 199 -4.56 -3.53 36.04
C THR A 199 -3.92 -3.51 34.64
N THR A 200 -4.72 -3.47 33.58
CA THR A 200 -4.24 -3.30 32.20
C THR A 200 -4.29 -1.83 31.80
N PHE A 201 -3.15 -1.29 31.35
CA PHE A 201 -3.01 0.12 31.03
C PHE A 201 -2.83 0.37 29.53
N VAL A 202 -3.37 1.48 29.05
CA VAL A 202 -3.14 1.97 27.69
C VAL A 202 -2.82 3.46 27.69
N TRP A 203 -2.06 3.89 26.69
CA TRP A 203 -1.68 5.28 26.48
C TRP A 203 -2.26 5.78 25.16
N LEU A 204 -2.99 6.90 25.22
CA LEU A 204 -3.65 7.55 24.09
C LEU A 204 -2.98 8.92 23.84
N ASP A 205 -2.29 9.05 22.71
CA ASP A 205 -1.46 10.23 22.37
C ASP A 205 -2.20 11.57 22.52
N ILE A 206 -3.42 11.64 21.99
CA ILE A 206 -4.23 12.87 21.99
C ILE A 206 -4.76 13.20 23.38
N PHE A 207 -4.96 12.22 24.25
CA PHE A 207 -5.39 12.46 25.62
C PHE A 207 -4.25 13.11 26.39
N SER A 208 -3.05 12.55 26.29
CA SER A 208 -1.84 13.10 26.91
C SER A 208 -1.47 14.48 26.34
N ALA A 209 -1.67 14.71 25.05
CA ALA A 209 -1.48 16.03 24.43
C ALA A 209 -2.44 17.10 24.97
N ASN A 210 -3.62 16.71 25.46
CA ASN A 210 -4.63 17.62 26.02
C ASN A 210 -4.55 17.79 27.55
N GLN A 211 -3.66 17.08 28.26
CA GLN A 211 -3.43 17.22 29.72
C GLN A 211 -2.34 18.30 30.04
N PRO A 212 -2.47 19.14 31.11
CA PRO A 212 -1.46 20.17 31.46
C PRO A 212 -0.11 19.63 31.99
N LYS A 213 1.12 20.15 31.76
CA LYS A 213 1.61 21.56 31.75
C LYS A 213 3.02 21.76 31.08
N LEU A 214 3.23 21.38 29.81
CA LEU A 214 4.47 21.69 29.03
C LEU A 214 4.25 22.34 27.65
N VAL A 215 3.00 22.55 27.21
CA VAL A 215 2.65 22.79 25.79
C VAL A 215 1.93 24.12 25.52
N ASN A 216 2.14 25.16 26.32
CA ASN A 216 1.67 26.49 25.91
C ASN A 216 2.59 27.06 24.81
N PHE A 217 2.30 26.77 23.55
CA PHE A 217 3.11 27.21 22.39
C PHE A 217 3.30 28.73 22.31
N GLY A 218 2.38 29.51 22.91
CA GLY A 218 2.43 30.97 22.92
C GLY A 218 3.27 31.59 24.04
N ASP A 219 3.80 30.79 24.97
CA ASP A 219 4.58 31.29 26.10
C ASP A 219 6.08 31.34 25.78
N GLN A 220 6.51 32.45 25.18
CA GLN A 220 7.95 32.73 24.94
C GLN A 220 8.73 33.01 26.23
N SER A 221 8.09 32.98 27.41
CA SER A 221 8.76 33.19 28.70
C SER A 221 9.26 31.90 29.35
N ALA A 222 9.01 30.74 28.74
CA ALA A 222 9.58 29.47 29.21
C ALA A 222 11.11 29.47 29.07
N PRO A 223 11.86 29.02 30.09
CA PRO A 223 13.31 29.03 30.05
C PRO A 223 13.85 28.07 28.96
N ALA A 224 15.02 28.41 28.41
CA ALA A 224 15.56 27.79 27.20
C ALA A 224 15.82 26.28 27.33
N ASP A 225 16.11 25.80 28.54
CA ASP A 225 16.27 24.40 28.91
C ASP A 225 14.95 23.62 28.83
N VAL A 226 13.82 24.22 29.23
CA VAL A 226 12.48 23.63 29.09
C VAL A 226 12.06 23.54 27.63
N MET A 227 12.38 24.58 26.84
CA MET A 227 12.15 24.56 25.38
C MET A 227 13.05 23.53 24.68
N GLN A 228 14.29 23.36 25.13
CA GLN A 228 15.22 22.37 24.60
C GLN A 228 14.79 20.93 24.97
N ALA A 229 14.43 20.66 26.23
CA ALA A 229 13.90 19.37 26.66
C ALA A 229 12.61 19.00 25.93
N ARG A 230 11.75 19.98 25.65
CA ARG A 230 10.56 19.83 24.81
C ARG A 230 10.91 19.42 23.37
N MET A 231 11.87 20.10 22.75
CA MET A 231 12.32 19.77 21.40
C MET A 231 13.01 18.42 21.35
N ASP A 232 13.85 18.10 22.33
CA ASP A 232 14.52 16.80 22.45
C ASP A 232 13.51 15.66 22.67
N LEU A 233 12.41 15.91 23.39
CA LEU A 233 11.36 14.91 23.56
C LEU A 233 10.53 14.69 22.29
N LEU A 234 10.12 15.75 21.60
CA LEU A 234 9.36 15.62 20.35
C LEU A 234 10.21 15.03 19.20
N SER A 235 11.52 15.31 19.19
CA SER A 235 12.44 14.85 18.16
C SER A 235 13.15 13.53 18.46
N ARG A 236 13.36 13.16 19.73
CA ARG A 236 14.05 11.92 20.15
C ARG A 236 13.24 11.10 21.17
N GLY A 237 12.60 11.78 22.11
CA GLY A 237 11.91 11.14 23.24
C GLY A 237 10.63 10.40 22.91
N LEU A 238 9.89 10.72 21.84
CA LEU A 238 8.70 9.95 21.47
C LEU A 238 9.07 8.53 21.02
N HIS A 239 10.20 8.33 20.34
CA HIS A 239 10.66 6.99 19.96
C HIS A 239 11.21 6.20 21.14
N GLU A 240 12.03 6.83 21.98
CA GLU A 240 12.49 6.23 23.24
C GLU A 240 11.30 5.88 24.15
N ALA A 241 10.28 6.74 24.23
CA ALA A 241 9.04 6.48 24.95
C ALA A 241 8.22 5.35 24.32
N ILE A 242 8.07 5.36 22.99
CA ILE A 242 7.37 4.29 22.26
C ILE A 242 8.08 2.98 22.48
N GLU A 243 9.40 2.91 22.62
CA GLU A 243 10.14 1.68 22.93
C GLU A 243 9.83 1.12 24.33
N LEU A 244 9.50 1.99 25.30
CA LEU A 244 9.32 1.63 26.71
C LEU A 244 7.97 0.99 27.05
N PHE A 245 6.96 1.07 26.18
CA PHE A 245 5.67 0.39 26.38
C PHE A 245 5.79 -1.15 26.27
N ASP A 246 4.74 -1.89 26.62
CA ASP A 246 4.70 -3.36 26.50
C ASP A 246 4.15 -3.82 25.13
N GLU A 247 3.11 -3.15 24.61
CA GLU A 247 2.43 -3.51 23.35
C GLU A 247 2.09 -2.26 22.51
N ARG A 248 1.99 -2.40 21.18
CA ARG A 248 1.71 -1.27 20.25
C ARG A 248 0.48 -1.63 19.45
N LEU A 249 -0.61 -0.94 19.74
CA LEU A 249 -1.89 -1.14 19.10
C LEU A 249 -2.09 -0.08 18.03
N ILE A 250 -2.54 -0.47 16.84
CA ILE A 250 -3.00 0.46 15.81
C ILE A 250 -4.50 0.28 15.70
N PHE A 251 -5.26 1.33 15.98
CA PHE A 251 -6.70 1.28 15.84
C PHE A 251 -7.10 1.46 14.37
N PHE A 252 -8.03 0.63 13.90
CA PHE A 252 -8.62 0.70 12.57
C PHE A 252 -10.12 0.95 12.74
N ASP A 253 -10.56 2.16 12.43
CA ASP A 253 -11.99 2.51 12.40
C ASP A 253 -12.72 1.82 11.24
N LYS A 254 -12.01 1.65 10.12
CA LYS A 254 -12.43 0.86 8.97
C LYS A 254 -11.28 0.01 8.46
N TRP A 255 -11.54 -1.27 8.22
CA TRP A 255 -10.50 -2.16 7.66
C TRP A 255 -10.16 -1.80 6.21
N GLU A 256 -11.12 -1.26 5.44
CA GLU A 256 -10.95 -0.85 4.04
C GLU A 256 -10.33 0.53 3.83
N SER A 257 -10.33 1.38 4.86
CA SER A 257 -9.86 2.76 4.80
C SER A 257 -9.34 3.16 6.18
N PRO A 258 -8.09 2.83 6.50
CA PRO A 258 -7.58 3.00 7.85
C PRO A 258 -7.24 4.46 8.13
N THR A 259 -8.16 5.19 8.75
CA THR A 259 -8.04 6.63 8.99
C THR A 259 -6.77 7.01 9.78
N PRO A 260 -6.30 6.22 10.78
CA PRO A 260 -5.06 6.57 11.46
C PRO A 260 -3.84 6.59 10.53
N LEU A 261 -3.78 5.66 9.57
CA LEU A 261 -2.67 5.56 8.62
C LEU A 261 -2.66 6.69 7.58
N THR A 262 -3.70 7.53 7.51
CA THR A 262 -3.69 8.73 6.67
C THR A 262 -3.04 9.93 7.37
N ARG A 263 -2.60 9.80 8.63
CA ARG A 263 -1.92 10.85 9.41
C ARG A 263 -0.42 10.60 9.48
N MET A 264 0.39 11.59 9.12
CA MET A 264 1.86 11.42 9.10
C MET A 264 2.43 11.12 10.50
N TRP A 265 1.85 11.66 11.56
CA TRP A 265 2.22 11.31 12.94
C TRP A 265 1.93 9.85 13.30
N CYS A 266 0.91 9.22 12.71
CA CYS A 266 0.72 7.77 12.86
C CYS A 266 1.83 6.99 12.14
N VAL A 267 2.26 7.44 10.95
CA VAL A 267 3.43 6.86 10.26
C VAL A 267 4.66 6.90 11.17
N TRP A 268 4.89 8.01 11.88
CA TRP A 268 5.98 8.16 12.83
C TRP A 268 5.89 7.16 14.00
N GLU A 269 4.70 6.94 14.54
CA GLU A 269 4.46 5.95 15.61
C GLU A 269 4.73 4.52 15.14
N VAL A 270 4.25 4.17 13.95
CA VAL A 270 4.48 2.85 13.32
C VAL A 270 5.96 2.69 12.96
N TYR A 271 6.61 3.73 12.43
CA TYR A 271 8.04 3.76 12.16
C TYR A 271 8.86 3.41 13.41
N GLY A 272 8.55 4.05 14.55
CA GLY A 272 9.22 3.78 15.81
C GLY A 272 9.11 2.32 16.22
N ALA A 273 7.91 1.75 16.17
CA ALA A 273 7.69 0.34 16.49
C ALA A 273 8.46 -0.62 15.56
N VAL A 274 8.49 -0.32 14.25
CA VAL A 274 9.22 -1.12 13.25
C VAL A 274 10.73 -1.06 13.49
N GLN A 275 11.28 0.11 13.82
CA GLN A 275 12.70 0.29 14.11
C GLN A 275 13.16 -0.47 15.36
N CYS A 276 12.33 -0.51 16.39
CA CYS A 276 12.63 -1.25 17.61
C CYS A 276 12.35 -2.76 17.49
N HIS A 277 12.02 -3.26 16.28
CA HIS A 277 11.62 -4.66 16.03
C HIS A 277 10.48 -5.15 16.95
N GLN A 278 9.59 -4.23 17.35
CA GLN A 278 8.49 -4.55 18.24
C GLN A 278 7.25 -5.02 17.46
N SER A 279 6.40 -5.79 18.15
CA SER A 279 5.17 -6.33 17.58
C SER A 279 4.11 -5.23 17.47
N LEU A 280 3.60 -5.01 16.26
CA LEU A 280 2.45 -4.17 15.97
C LEU A 280 1.18 -5.03 15.96
N GLN A 281 0.13 -4.60 16.65
CA GLN A 281 -1.16 -5.30 16.71
C GLN A 281 -2.29 -4.38 16.23
N PRO A 282 -2.91 -4.67 15.08
CA PRO A 282 -4.08 -3.93 14.64
C PRO A 282 -5.30 -4.35 15.49
N ILE A 283 -6.03 -3.37 16.00
CA ILE A 283 -7.33 -3.57 16.64
C ILE A 283 -8.39 -2.86 15.81
N PHE A 284 -9.54 -3.47 15.61
CA PHE A 284 -10.57 -2.97 14.69
C PHE A 284 -11.81 -2.54 15.44
N ALA A 285 -12.52 -1.54 14.91
CA ALA A 285 -13.84 -1.17 15.40
C ALA A 285 -14.79 -2.40 15.33
N PRO A 286 -15.58 -2.68 16.38
CA PRO A 286 -16.45 -3.86 16.40
C PRO A 286 -17.50 -3.88 15.28
N SER A 287 -17.95 -2.70 14.83
CA SER A 287 -18.86 -2.53 13.70
C SER A 287 -18.30 -3.08 12.39
N GLU A 288 -16.97 -3.08 12.24
CA GLU A 288 -16.28 -3.58 11.06
C GLU A 288 -16.19 -5.11 11.04
N THR A 289 -16.11 -5.77 12.20
CA THR A 289 -16.22 -7.24 12.29
C THR A 289 -17.56 -7.71 11.73
N LYS A 290 -18.66 -7.03 12.08
CA LYS A 290 -19.99 -7.36 11.54
C LYS A 290 -20.05 -7.15 10.03
N ARG A 291 -19.54 -6.03 9.53
CA ARG A 291 -19.50 -5.75 8.09
C ARG A 291 -18.64 -6.76 7.33
N PHE A 292 -17.55 -7.22 7.95
CA PHE A 292 -16.71 -8.28 7.41
C PHE A 292 -17.42 -9.63 7.40
N ILE A 293 -18.15 -10.00 8.46
CA ILE A 293 -19.02 -11.18 8.50
C ILE A 293 -20.03 -11.12 7.34
N ASP A 294 -20.77 -10.02 7.22
CA ASP A 294 -21.77 -9.84 6.16
C ASP A 294 -21.11 -10.00 4.77
N LEU A 295 -19.92 -9.43 4.57
CA LEU A 295 -19.15 -9.60 3.34
C LEU A 295 -18.74 -11.06 3.09
N MET A 296 -18.27 -11.76 4.11
CA MET A 296 -17.86 -13.17 3.99
C MET A 296 -19.05 -14.10 3.76
N GLU A 297 -20.23 -13.78 4.30
CA GLU A 297 -21.44 -14.58 4.14
C GLU A 297 -22.16 -14.31 2.81
N THR A 298 -22.04 -13.09 2.25
CA THR A 298 -22.79 -12.64 1.06
C THR A 298 -21.95 -12.32 -0.19
N GLY A 299 -20.64 -12.13 -0.06
CA GLY A 299 -19.81 -11.43 -1.05
C GLY A 299 -18.71 -12.26 -1.73
N SER A 300 -18.04 -11.61 -2.69
CA SER A 300 -16.87 -12.12 -3.43
C SER A 300 -15.57 -11.53 -2.86
N SER A 301 -14.50 -12.34 -2.83
CA SER A 301 -13.17 -11.97 -2.32
C SER A 301 -12.54 -10.75 -3.02
N ALA A 302 -13.03 -10.35 -4.19
CA ALA A 302 -12.58 -9.18 -4.94
C ALA A 302 -12.74 -7.84 -4.18
N ALA A 303 -13.57 -7.78 -3.14
CA ALA A 303 -13.63 -6.62 -2.24
C ALA A 303 -12.34 -6.48 -1.41
N ILE A 304 -11.69 -7.58 -1.02
CA ILE A 304 -10.49 -7.57 -0.18
C ILE A 304 -9.24 -7.09 -0.94
N SER A 305 -9.10 -7.40 -2.23
CA SER A 305 -7.97 -6.87 -3.03
C SER A 305 -7.97 -5.34 -3.11
N ARG A 306 -9.16 -4.70 -3.04
CA ARG A 306 -9.29 -3.24 -2.98
C ARG A 306 -8.88 -2.66 -1.62
N VAL A 307 -9.07 -3.42 -0.55
CA VAL A 307 -8.78 -3.02 0.84
C VAL A 307 -7.29 -2.94 1.11
N LEU A 308 -6.52 -3.94 0.66
CA LEU A 308 -5.06 -3.93 0.83
C LEU A 308 -4.37 -2.87 -0.03
N ALA A 309 -5.03 -2.39 -1.08
CA ALA A 309 -4.51 -1.36 -1.97
C ALA A 309 -4.59 0.07 -1.37
N GLY A 310 -5.39 0.26 -0.31
CA GLY A 310 -5.62 1.58 0.32
C GLY A 310 -4.60 1.98 1.40
N VAL A 311 -3.75 1.06 1.86
CA VAL A 311 -2.71 1.37 2.87
C VAL A 311 -1.48 1.94 2.16
N GLU A 312 -1.43 3.26 2.03
CA GLU A 312 -0.31 3.98 1.43
C GLU A 312 0.20 5.07 2.38
N LEU A 313 0.99 4.65 3.39
CA LEU A 313 1.49 5.56 4.45
C LEU A 313 2.26 6.77 3.92
N ALA A 314 2.86 6.67 2.73
CA ALA A 314 3.56 7.79 2.12
C ALA A 314 2.65 8.93 1.63
N THR A 315 1.36 8.66 1.47
CA THR A 315 0.35 9.69 1.14
C THR A 315 -0.25 10.32 2.39
N ALA A 316 0.19 9.90 3.58
CA ALA A 316 -0.28 10.44 4.83
C ALA A 316 -0.04 11.96 4.91
N GLN A 317 -0.98 12.65 5.54
CA GLN A 317 -1.04 14.10 5.59
C GLN A 317 -0.60 14.60 6.97
N CYS A 318 0.00 15.79 6.99
CA CYS A 318 0.31 16.55 8.19
C CYS A 318 -0.10 18.01 7.95
N HIS A 319 -0.50 18.72 9.00
CA HIS A 319 -0.76 20.15 8.92
C HIS A 319 0.54 20.98 8.78
N ASP A 320 1.62 20.52 9.40
CA ASP A 320 2.93 21.16 9.29
C ASP A 320 3.82 20.42 8.27
N GLU A 321 4.30 21.14 7.25
CA GLU A 321 5.15 20.55 6.20
C GLU A 321 6.57 20.26 6.72
N GLY A 322 7.02 20.95 7.78
CA GLY A 322 8.29 20.68 8.45
C GLY A 322 8.31 19.30 9.11
N ASP A 323 7.27 19.01 9.91
CA ASP A 323 7.05 17.70 10.52
C ASP A 323 6.91 16.60 9.47
N ARG A 324 6.18 16.87 8.39
CA ARG A 324 6.04 15.94 7.27
C ARG A 324 7.39 15.57 6.68
N LYS A 325 8.22 16.58 6.37
CA LYS A 325 9.56 16.35 5.82
C LYS A 325 10.44 15.57 6.79
N MET A 326 10.43 15.91 8.09
CA MET A 326 11.19 15.21 9.12
C MET A 326 10.86 13.70 9.14
N ILE A 327 9.56 13.37 9.13
CA ILE A 327 9.08 11.99 9.18
C ILE A 327 9.46 11.23 7.90
N MET A 328 9.26 11.84 6.73
CA MET A 328 9.67 11.26 5.45
C MET A 328 11.18 10.98 5.42
N ASP A 329 12.02 11.95 5.80
CA ASP A 329 13.48 11.82 5.82
C ASP A 329 13.96 10.72 6.80
N ALA A 330 13.21 10.46 7.88
CA ALA A 330 13.52 9.36 8.79
C ALA A 330 13.12 8.00 8.22
N VAL A 331 11.93 7.90 7.64
CA VAL A 331 11.45 6.68 6.98
C VAL A 331 12.36 6.30 5.81
N GLU A 332 12.94 7.26 5.08
CA GLU A 332 13.88 6.94 4.00
C GLU A 332 15.17 6.24 4.46
N LYS A 333 15.56 6.40 5.73
CA LYS A 333 16.80 5.83 6.28
C LYS A 333 16.69 4.34 6.58
N ILE A 334 15.48 3.78 6.64
CA ILE A 334 15.29 2.37 6.99
C ILE A 334 15.35 1.50 5.73
N PRO A 335 15.96 0.31 5.78
CA PRO A 335 15.91 -0.64 4.66
C PRO A 335 14.45 -0.93 4.28
N GLY A 336 14.08 -0.68 3.01
CA GLY A 336 12.68 -0.79 2.56
C GLY A 336 11.87 0.50 2.65
N GLY A 337 12.23 1.45 3.51
CA GLY A 337 11.49 2.69 3.75
C GLY A 337 9.99 2.47 3.98
N PHE A 338 9.14 3.27 3.34
CA PHE A 338 7.69 3.11 3.41
C PHE A 338 7.19 1.70 3.04
N TYR A 339 7.93 0.91 2.25
CA TYR A 339 7.54 -0.46 1.90
C TYR A 339 7.62 -1.35 3.12
N ALA A 340 8.69 -1.21 3.90
CA ALA A 340 8.88 -2.02 5.10
C ALA A 340 7.80 -1.69 6.13
N ILE A 341 7.46 -0.41 6.29
CA ILE A 341 6.41 0.03 7.23
C ILE A 341 5.02 -0.41 6.74
N ASN A 342 4.68 -0.12 5.47
CA ASN A 342 3.44 -0.59 4.86
C ASN A 342 3.34 -2.12 4.95
N GLY A 343 4.44 -2.83 4.68
CA GLY A 343 4.54 -4.29 4.75
C GLY A 343 4.31 -4.81 6.16
N ALA A 344 4.88 -4.18 7.18
CA ALA A 344 4.67 -4.55 8.58
C ALA A 344 3.19 -4.42 8.99
N VAL A 345 2.56 -3.30 8.64
CA VAL A 345 1.15 -3.06 8.92
C VAL A 345 0.25 -3.98 8.10
N LEU A 346 0.46 -4.04 6.77
CA LEU A 346 -0.32 -4.88 5.86
C LEU A 346 -0.20 -6.36 6.22
N SER A 347 0.98 -6.84 6.62
CA SER A 347 1.17 -8.21 7.08
C SER A 347 0.22 -8.53 8.25
N LYS A 348 0.17 -7.64 9.24
CA LYS A 348 -0.70 -7.80 10.40
C LYS A 348 -2.19 -7.66 10.08
N VAL A 349 -2.55 -6.75 9.18
CA VAL A 349 -3.93 -6.64 8.68
C VAL A 349 -4.34 -7.89 7.91
N ARG A 350 -3.46 -8.46 7.07
CA ARG A 350 -3.71 -9.72 6.35
C ARG A 350 -3.87 -10.90 7.30
N GLU A 351 -3.03 -10.97 8.33
CA GLU A 351 -3.12 -11.97 9.40
C GLU A 351 -4.46 -11.87 10.13
N TRP A 352 -4.86 -10.66 10.52
CA TRP A 352 -6.17 -10.43 11.14
C TRP A 352 -7.34 -10.82 10.22
N LEU A 353 -7.31 -10.42 8.94
CA LEU A 353 -8.35 -10.77 7.97
C LEU A 353 -8.49 -12.29 7.81
N ALA A 354 -7.35 -12.99 7.68
CA ALA A 354 -7.32 -14.44 7.57
C ALA A 354 -7.85 -15.12 8.84
N GLN A 355 -7.35 -14.72 10.01
CA GLN A 355 -7.74 -15.33 11.28
C GLN A 355 -9.22 -15.08 11.59
N THR A 356 -9.69 -13.84 11.44
CA THR A 356 -11.09 -13.48 11.65
C THR A 356 -12.01 -14.29 10.73
N ALA A 357 -11.63 -14.47 9.47
CA ALA A 357 -12.41 -15.28 8.53
C ALA A 357 -12.47 -16.76 8.93
N LEU A 358 -11.36 -17.31 9.45
CA LEU A 358 -11.30 -18.68 9.97
C LEU A 358 -12.12 -18.84 11.27
N ASP A 359 -12.08 -17.86 12.17
CA ASP A 359 -12.84 -17.87 13.42
C ASP A 359 -14.34 -17.82 13.15
N ILE A 360 -14.78 -16.95 12.22
CA ILE A 360 -16.18 -16.90 11.77
C ILE A 360 -16.59 -18.25 11.18
N LEU A 361 -15.72 -18.87 10.37
CA LEU A 361 -15.99 -20.18 9.82
C LEU A 361 -16.13 -21.25 10.91
N ALA A 362 -15.25 -21.27 11.91
CA ALA A 362 -15.32 -22.20 13.03
C ALA A 362 -16.64 -22.03 13.82
N GLU A 363 -17.00 -20.81 14.18
CA GLU A 363 -18.26 -20.50 14.89
C GLU A 363 -19.49 -20.98 14.10
N ARG A 364 -19.51 -20.73 12.78
CA ARG A 364 -20.63 -21.10 11.90
C ARG A 364 -20.69 -22.60 11.66
N ARG A 365 -19.55 -23.29 11.59
CA ARG A 365 -19.46 -24.75 11.53
C ARG A 365 -20.05 -25.40 12.77
N GLU A 366 -19.74 -24.87 13.96
CA GLU A 366 -20.34 -25.34 15.22
C GLU A 366 -21.85 -25.12 15.26
N ALA A 367 -22.34 -23.99 14.73
CA ALA A 367 -23.76 -23.62 14.77
C ALA A 367 -24.64 -24.43 13.80
N PHE A 368 -24.18 -24.64 12.56
CA PHE A 368 -25.00 -25.21 11.48
C PHE A 368 -24.54 -26.60 10.99
N GLY A 369 -23.35 -27.04 11.40
CA GLY A 369 -22.70 -28.26 10.90
C GLY A 369 -21.94 -28.06 9.59
N ASP A 370 -20.88 -28.84 9.41
CA ASP A 370 -19.91 -28.72 8.32
C ASP A 370 -20.48 -28.92 6.91
N THR A 371 -21.57 -29.68 6.79
CA THR A 371 -22.20 -30.03 5.51
C THR A 371 -23.37 -29.14 5.13
N SER A 372 -23.70 -28.12 5.94
CA SER A 372 -24.77 -27.18 5.62
C SER A 372 -24.42 -26.33 4.39
N PRO A 373 -25.38 -26.00 3.50
CA PRO A 373 -25.11 -25.15 2.33
C PRO A 373 -24.52 -23.78 2.70
N GLU A 374 -24.92 -23.23 3.84
CA GLU A 374 -24.38 -21.99 4.39
C GLU A 374 -22.91 -22.13 4.80
N ALA A 375 -22.54 -23.21 5.49
CA ALA A 375 -21.15 -23.48 5.86
C ALA A 375 -20.28 -23.70 4.62
N VAL A 376 -20.74 -24.48 3.63
CA VAL A 376 -20.02 -24.71 2.38
C VAL A 376 -19.79 -23.41 1.60
N ARG A 377 -20.82 -22.55 1.51
CA ARG A 377 -20.67 -21.22 0.89
C ARG A 377 -19.62 -20.37 1.61
N LEU A 378 -19.66 -20.35 2.94
CA LEU A 378 -18.67 -19.61 3.73
C LEU A 378 -17.26 -20.18 3.54
N MET A 379 -17.08 -21.50 3.56
CA MET A 379 -15.79 -22.15 3.29
C MET A 379 -15.20 -21.72 1.94
N ARG A 380 -16.01 -21.69 0.88
CA ARG A 380 -15.57 -21.24 -0.46
C ARG A 380 -15.11 -19.78 -0.46
N ASN A 381 -15.82 -18.92 0.26
CA ASN A 381 -15.47 -17.50 0.38
C ASN A 381 -14.19 -17.30 1.19
N VAL A 382 -14.04 -18.00 2.32
CA VAL A 382 -12.82 -17.99 3.15
C VAL A 382 -11.62 -18.52 2.36
N ALA A 383 -11.77 -19.64 1.66
CA ALA A 383 -10.72 -20.21 0.82
C ALA A 383 -10.30 -19.25 -0.32
N SER A 384 -11.27 -18.56 -0.93
CA SER A 384 -10.99 -17.54 -1.95
C SER A 384 -10.22 -16.34 -1.37
N LEU A 385 -10.61 -15.87 -0.18
CA LEU A 385 -9.88 -14.83 0.55
C LEU A 385 -8.44 -15.27 0.83
N LEU A 386 -8.24 -16.47 1.38
CA LEU A 386 -6.91 -16.99 1.71
C LEU A 386 -6.01 -17.10 0.47
N ARG A 387 -6.56 -17.54 -0.67
CA ARG A 387 -5.84 -17.52 -1.96
C ARG A 387 -5.42 -16.09 -2.35
N ASP A 388 -6.32 -15.13 -2.23
CA ASP A 388 -6.05 -13.73 -2.60
C ASP A 388 -5.06 -13.06 -1.62
N LEU A 389 -4.94 -13.58 -0.39
CA LEU A 389 -3.92 -13.24 0.60
C LEU A 389 -2.59 -13.99 0.40
N SER A 390 -2.48 -14.82 -0.66
CA SER A 390 -1.34 -15.71 -0.93
C SER A 390 -1.09 -16.78 0.15
N GLN A 391 -2.08 -17.09 0.99
CA GLN A 391 -2.05 -18.21 1.93
C GLN A 391 -2.52 -19.49 1.24
N PHE A 392 -1.74 -19.95 0.26
CA PHE A 392 -2.15 -21.00 -0.67
C PHE A 392 -2.44 -22.33 0.02
N GLU A 393 -1.66 -22.75 1.02
CA GLU A 393 -1.87 -24.06 1.68
C GLU A 393 -3.20 -24.12 2.44
N ALA A 394 -3.54 -23.06 3.17
CA ALA A 394 -4.83 -22.99 3.88
C ALA A 394 -6.02 -22.91 2.91
N ALA A 395 -5.86 -22.18 1.80
CA ALA A 395 -6.86 -22.12 0.74
C ALA A 395 -7.07 -23.49 0.05
N LEU A 396 -5.99 -24.21 -0.25
CA LEU A 396 -6.03 -25.54 -0.86
C LEU A 396 -6.71 -26.55 0.07
N ALA A 397 -6.40 -26.52 1.38
CA ALA A 397 -7.04 -27.38 2.37
C ALA A 397 -8.57 -27.20 2.40
N LEU A 398 -9.04 -25.95 2.51
CA LEU A 398 -10.48 -25.66 2.51
C LEU A 398 -11.16 -26.00 1.17
N PHE A 399 -10.53 -25.71 0.03
CA PHE A 399 -11.12 -26.09 -1.26
C PHE A 399 -11.17 -27.61 -1.47
N THR A 400 -10.20 -28.35 -0.92
CA THR A 400 -10.22 -29.83 -0.95
C THR A 400 -11.39 -30.36 -0.12
N GLU A 401 -11.58 -29.84 1.10
CA GLU A 401 -12.72 -30.19 1.96
C GLU A 401 -14.06 -29.87 1.28
N VAL A 402 -14.19 -28.69 0.67
CA VAL A 402 -15.38 -28.32 -0.11
C VAL A 402 -15.63 -29.30 -1.25
N CYS A 403 -14.58 -29.72 -1.98
CA CYS A 403 -14.72 -30.72 -3.04
C CYS A 403 -15.27 -32.04 -2.49
N GLU A 404 -14.74 -32.55 -1.38
CA GLU A 404 -15.17 -33.80 -0.75
C GLU A 404 -16.63 -33.72 -0.28
N ILE A 405 -17.06 -32.60 0.30
CA ILE A 405 -18.44 -32.38 0.74
C ILE A 405 -19.39 -32.31 -0.46
N GLU A 406 -19.03 -31.56 -1.51
CA GLU A 406 -19.89 -31.43 -2.69
C GLU A 406 -19.98 -32.76 -3.47
N GLN A 407 -18.87 -33.51 -3.60
CA GLN A 407 -18.86 -34.84 -4.22
C GLN A 407 -19.71 -35.85 -3.44
N SER A 408 -19.64 -35.84 -2.10
CA SER A 408 -20.44 -36.75 -1.27
C SER A 408 -21.93 -36.38 -1.23
N THR A 409 -22.26 -35.09 -1.35
CA THR A 409 -23.64 -34.58 -1.28
C THR A 409 -24.37 -34.69 -2.61
N TYR A 410 -23.71 -34.31 -3.71
CA TYR A 410 -24.33 -34.18 -5.04
C TYR A 410 -23.82 -35.23 -6.05
N GLY A 411 -22.78 -35.98 -5.69
CA GLY A 411 -22.09 -36.93 -6.57
C GLY A 411 -20.85 -36.31 -7.24
N GLU A 412 -19.92 -37.18 -7.64
CA GLU A 412 -18.65 -36.77 -8.28
C GLU A 412 -18.85 -36.03 -9.61
N GLU A 413 -19.88 -36.39 -10.37
CA GLU A 413 -20.24 -35.78 -11.65
C GLU A 413 -21.30 -34.67 -11.49
N SER A 414 -21.23 -33.87 -10.42
CA SER A 414 -22.14 -32.74 -10.20
C SER A 414 -21.54 -31.40 -10.64
N LEU A 415 -22.40 -30.41 -10.94
CA LEU A 415 -21.95 -29.06 -11.29
C LEU A 415 -21.32 -28.34 -10.10
N GLU A 416 -21.78 -28.65 -8.89
CA GLU A 416 -21.25 -28.20 -7.62
C GLU A 416 -19.80 -28.70 -7.47
N ALA A 417 -19.59 -30.02 -7.49
CA ALA A 417 -18.25 -30.61 -7.40
C ALA A 417 -17.29 -30.03 -8.46
N ALA A 418 -17.76 -29.88 -9.71
CA ALA A 418 -16.98 -29.26 -10.78
C ALA A 418 -16.64 -27.77 -10.50
N ALA A 419 -17.51 -27.03 -9.80
CA ALA A 419 -17.22 -25.66 -9.39
C ALA A 419 -16.18 -25.59 -8.25
N ALA A 420 -16.19 -26.53 -7.31
CA ALA A 420 -15.14 -26.61 -6.28
C ALA A 420 -13.79 -27.03 -6.87
N GLU A 421 -13.76 -28.04 -7.74
CA GLU A 421 -12.54 -28.48 -8.44
C GLU A 421 -11.92 -27.35 -9.26
N GLN A 422 -12.73 -26.55 -9.96
CA GLN A 422 -12.22 -25.36 -10.66
C GLN A 422 -11.57 -24.37 -9.69
N SER A 423 -12.15 -24.17 -8.50
CA SER A 423 -11.62 -23.22 -7.51
C SER A 423 -10.28 -23.71 -6.92
N LEU A 424 -10.16 -25.03 -6.72
CA LEU A 424 -8.91 -25.69 -6.36
C LEU A 424 -7.85 -25.52 -7.45
N ALA A 425 -8.22 -25.74 -8.72
CA ALA A 425 -7.32 -25.56 -9.85
C ALA A 425 -6.82 -24.12 -10.02
N LEU A 426 -7.70 -23.13 -9.83
CA LEU A 426 -7.33 -21.71 -9.84
C LEU A 426 -6.35 -21.37 -8.71
N THR A 427 -6.43 -22.07 -7.57
CA THR A 427 -5.51 -21.89 -6.44
C THR A 427 -4.14 -22.48 -6.76
N HIS A 428 -4.07 -23.68 -7.35
CA HIS A 428 -2.83 -24.24 -7.88
C HIS A 428 -2.20 -23.35 -8.96
N GLN A 429 -3.01 -22.81 -9.88
CA GLN A 429 -2.54 -21.86 -10.89
C GLN A 429 -1.94 -20.61 -10.25
N ALA A 430 -2.56 -20.06 -9.20
CA ALA A 430 -2.06 -18.89 -8.48
C ALA A 430 -0.74 -19.19 -7.73
N LYS A 431 -0.59 -20.39 -7.18
CA LYS A 431 0.64 -20.90 -6.57
C LYS A 431 1.77 -21.15 -7.58
N GLY A 432 1.41 -21.39 -8.85
CA GLY A 432 2.35 -21.69 -9.95
C GLY A 432 2.40 -23.17 -10.35
N ASP A 433 1.56 -24.01 -9.76
CA ASP A 433 1.46 -25.45 -10.04
C ASP A 433 0.61 -25.70 -11.30
N TYR A 434 1.08 -25.23 -12.45
CA TYR A 434 0.30 -25.22 -13.71
C TYR A 434 -0.09 -26.62 -14.22
N THR A 435 0.70 -27.66 -13.93
CA THR A 435 0.39 -29.03 -14.35
C THR A 435 -0.81 -29.60 -13.58
N VAL A 436 -0.81 -29.47 -12.26
CA VAL A 436 -1.91 -29.89 -11.39
C VAL A 436 -3.17 -29.08 -11.70
N ALA A 437 -3.02 -27.77 -11.92
CA ALA A 437 -4.14 -26.92 -12.32
C ALA A 437 -4.76 -27.38 -13.65
N LEU A 438 -3.95 -27.78 -14.63
CA LEU A 438 -4.43 -28.28 -15.92
C LEU A 438 -5.24 -29.56 -15.76
N GLU A 439 -4.72 -30.55 -15.03
CA GLU A 439 -5.40 -31.84 -14.80
C GLU A 439 -6.78 -31.66 -14.15
N LEU A 440 -6.86 -30.80 -13.12
CA LEU A 440 -8.11 -30.48 -12.44
C LEU A 440 -9.11 -29.76 -13.37
N LEU A 441 -8.64 -28.83 -14.20
CA LEU A 441 -9.49 -28.11 -15.14
C LEU A 441 -10.00 -29.01 -16.27
N GLU A 442 -9.19 -29.94 -16.77
CA GLU A 442 -9.60 -30.93 -17.78
C GLU A 442 -10.67 -31.87 -17.23
N LYS A 443 -10.49 -32.35 -15.98
CA LYS A 443 -11.53 -33.11 -15.26
C LYS A 443 -12.82 -32.31 -15.12
N THR A 444 -12.71 -31.06 -14.66
CA THR A 444 -13.85 -30.13 -14.51
C THR A 444 -14.59 -29.92 -15.84
N LEU A 445 -13.85 -29.70 -16.92
CA LEU A 445 -14.43 -29.48 -18.25
C LEU A 445 -15.24 -30.70 -18.69
N LYS A 446 -14.67 -31.90 -18.54
CA LYS A 446 -15.34 -33.15 -18.88
C LYS A 446 -16.67 -33.32 -18.14
N ILE A 447 -16.70 -33.05 -16.83
CA ILE A 447 -17.95 -33.11 -16.05
C ILE A 447 -18.99 -32.13 -16.61
N ARG A 448 -18.61 -30.86 -16.83
CA ARG A 448 -19.55 -29.85 -17.32
C ARG A 448 -20.13 -30.19 -18.70
N GLN A 449 -19.31 -30.73 -19.60
CA GLN A 449 -19.76 -31.14 -20.94
C GLN A 449 -20.77 -32.29 -20.92
N THR A 450 -20.75 -33.14 -19.88
CA THR A 450 -21.79 -34.19 -19.73
C THR A 450 -23.15 -33.66 -19.28
N LEU A 451 -23.17 -32.48 -18.64
CA LEU A 451 -24.35 -31.94 -17.94
C LEU A 451 -24.95 -30.70 -18.61
N ALA A 452 -24.18 -29.99 -19.45
CA ALA A 452 -24.58 -28.74 -20.09
C ALA A 452 -24.14 -28.72 -21.56
N SER A 453 -24.80 -27.87 -22.37
CA SER A 453 -24.40 -27.62 -23.76
C SER A 453 -23.05 -26.90 -23.83
N ASP A 454 -22.24 -27.19 -24.85
CA ASP A 454 -20.89 -26.61 -25.02
C ASP A 454 -20.85 -25.06 -25.02
N ASP A 455 -21.95 -24.41 -25.39
CA ASP A 455 -22.11 -22.94 -25.38
C ASP A 455 -22.37 -22.35 -23.98
N ASP A 456 -22.43 -23.18 -22.92
CA ASP A 456 -22.63 -22.70 -21.55
C ASP A 456 -21.45 -21.82 -21.10
N ARG A 457 -21.75 -20.62 -20.60
CA ARG A 457 -20.76 -19.65 -20.14
C ARG A 457 -19.75 -20.22 -19.13
N LYS A 458 -20.14 -21.20 -18.31
CA LYS A 458 -19.25 -21.89 -17.37
C LYS A 458 -18.29 -22.83 -18.07
N ILE A 459 -18.69 -23.49 -19.17
CA ILE A 459 -17.80 -24.31 -20.01
C ILE A 459 -16.79 -23.41 -20.69
N LEU A 460 -17.24 -22.32 -21.32
CA LEU A 460 -16.37 -21.33 -21.95
C LEU A 460 -15.38 -20.72 -20.94
N GLY A 461 -15.84 -20.43 -19.72
CA GLY A 461 -14.99 -20.00 -18.63
C GLY A 461 -13.90 -21.02 -18.26
N THR A 462 -14.25 -22.31 -18.11
CA THR A 462 -13.27 -23.38 -17.84
C THR A 462 -12.28 -23.53 -18.99
N LYS A 463 -12.75 -23.55 -20.24
CA LYS A 463 -11.91 -23.58 -21.44
C LYS A 463 -10.92 -22.39 -21.44
N GLY A 464 -11.37 -21.20 -21.10
CA GLY A 464 -10.52 -20.01 -20.98
C GLY A 464 -9.45 -20.13 -19.89
N CYS A 465 -9.76 -20.77 -18.76
CA CYS A 465 -8.78 -21.10 -17.72
C CYS A 465 -7.74 -22.11 -18.23
N ILE A 466 -8.18 -23.18 -18.90
CA ILE A 466 -7.28 -24.19 -19.51
C ILE A 466 -6.32 -23.51 -20.48
N ALA A 467 -6.83 -22.72 -21.42
CA ALA A 467 -6.00 -22.02 -22.40
C ALA A 467 -4.99 -21.05 -21.75
N SER A 468 -5.37 -20.39 -20.65
CA SER A 468 -4.46 -19.56 -19.86
C SER A 468 -3.33 -20.37 -19.23
N VAL A 469 -3.64 -21.54 -18.66
CA VAL A 469 -2.64 -22.47 -18.09
C VAL A 469 -1.73 -23.06 -19.18
N LEU A 470 -2.28 -23.48 -20.31
CA LEU A 470 -1.52 -23.97 -21.46
C LEU A 470 -0.52 -22.91 -21.98
N ARG A 471 -0.93 -21.63 -22.03
CA ARG A 471 -0.02 -20.53 -22.36
C ARG A 471 1.14 -20.42 -21.38
N ARG A 472 0.91 -20.63 -20.08
CA ARG A 472 1.98 -20.64 -19.04
C ARG A 472 2.92 -21.82 -19.20
N LEU A 473 2.43 -22.96 -19.71
CA LEU A 473 3.21 -24.15 -20.06
C LEU A 473 3.85 -24.08 -21.46
N ALA A 474 3.78 -22.94 -22.16
CA ALA A 474 4.24 -22.74 -23.53
C ALA A 474 3.59 -23.65 -24.59
N ARG A 475 2.41 -24.23 -24.30
CA ARG A 475 1.59 -25.04 -25.23
C ARG A 475 0.65 -24.12 -26.02
N TYR A 476 1.24 -23.26 -26.86
CA TYR A 476 0.52 -22.15 -27.50
C TYR A 476 -0.52 -22.60 -28.53
N ASP A 477 -0.22 -23.62 -29.34
CA ASP A 477 -1.15 -24.10 -30.37
C ASP A 477 -2.45 -24.66 -29.76
N GLU A 478 -2.32 -25.43 -28.69
CA GLU A 478 -3.47 -25.97 -27.95
C GLU A 478 -4.29 -24.86 -27.27
N ALA A 479 -3.61 -23.86 -26.69
CA ALA A 479 -4.29 -22.70 -26.13
C ALA A 479 -5.06 -21.89 -27.19
N LEU A 480 -4.51 -21.75 -28.40
CA LEU A 480 -5.16 -21.06 -29.51
C LEU A 480 -6.40 -21.81 -30.00
N ALA A 481 -6.29 -23.12 -30.21
CA ALA A 481 -7.43 -23.95 -30.62
C ALA A 481 -8.60 -23.80 -29.65
N ILE A 482 -8.35 -23.82 -28.34
CA ILE A 482 -9.39 -23.62 -27.33
C ILE A 482 -9.99 -22.21 -27.41
N TYR A 483 -9.19 -21.16 -27.57
CA TYR A 483 -9.76 -19.81 -27.71
C TYR A 483 -10.49 -19.60 -29.03
N GLU A 484 -10.13 -20.31 -30.11
CA GLU A 484 -10.87 -20.32 -31.36
C GLU A 484 -12.26 -20.93 -31.14
N GLU A 485 -12.34 -22.09 -30.49
CA GLU A 485 -13.63 -22.70 -30.09
C GLU A 485 -14.48 -21.76 -29.23
N ILE A 486 -13.89 -21.09 -28.23
CA ILE A 486 -14.61 -20.11 -27.39
C ILE A 486 -15.12 -18.96 -28.26
N SER A 487 -14.30 -18.46 -29.18
CA SER A 487 -14.67 -17.33 -30.04
C SER A 487 -15.80 -17.68 -31.01
N GLU A 488 -15.85 -18.91 -31.52
CA GLU A 488 -16.94 -19.41 -32.36
C GLU A 488 -18.25 -19.49 -31.56
N ALA A 489 -18.21 -20.05 -30.35
CA ALA A 489 -19.37 -20.11 -29.47
C ALA A 489 -19.88 -18.70 -29.09
N GLU A 490 -18.98 -17.74 -28.88
CA GLU A 490 -19.32 -16.35 -28.53
C GLU A 490 -19.65 -15.46 -29.74
N GLU A 491 -19.58 -15.95 -30.98
CA GLU A 491 -19.71 -15.13 -32.20
C GLU A 491 -21.05 -14.38 -32.28
N HIS A 492 -22.12 -15.03 -31.82
CA HIS A 492 -23.46 -14.44 -31.72
C HIS A 492 -23.54 -13.24 -30.74
N MET A 493 -22.52 -13.08 -29.88
CA MET A 493 -22.35 -12.01 -28.90
C MET A 493 -21.10 -11.16 -29.19
N LYS A 494 -20.79 -10.92 -30.48
CA LYS A 494 -19.60 -10.16 -30.91
C LYS A 494 -19.45 -8.75 -30.34
N ASP A 495 -20.54 -8.16 -29.86
CA ASP A 495 -20.55 -6.85 -29.19
C ASP A 495 -20.50 -6.96 -27.65
N ASP A 496 -20.24 -8.15 -27.09
CA ASP A 496 -20.07 -8.38 -25.65
C ASP A 496 -18.60 -8.23 -25.21
N VAL A 497 -18.42 -7.80 -23.96
CA VAL A 497 -17.12 -7.69 -23.29
C VAL A 497 -16.45 -9.06 -23.13
N ALA A 498 -17.21 -10.15 -23.02
CA ALA A 498 -16.72 -11.52 -22.99
C ALA A 498 -15.97 -11.86 -24.29
N TYR A 499 -16.59 -11.63 -25.46
CA TYR A 499 -15.96 -11.85 -26.76
C TYR A 499 -14.68 -11.02 -26.94
N ALA A 500 -14.73 -9.74 -26.52
CA ALA A 500 -13.53 -8.90 -26.53
C ALA A 500 -12.42 -9.43 -25.60
N THR A 501 -12.77 -10.09 -24.50
CA THR A 501 -11.82 -10.70 -23.57
C THR A 501 -11.19 -11.96 -24.17
N THR A 502 -11.97 -12.79 -24.85
CA THR A 502 -11.49 -13.93 -25.63
C THR A 502 -10.50 -13.49 -26.70
N LEU A 503 -10.86 -12.50 -27.53
CA LEU A 503 -9.94 -11.94 -28.54
C LEU A 503 -8.66 -11.37 -27.92
N HIS A 504 -8.78 -10.63 -26.82
CA HIS A 504 -7.61 -10.12 -26.11
C HIS A 504 -6.70 -11.25 -25.61
N ASN A 505 -7.26 -12.33 -25.08
CA ASN A 505 -6.49 -13.48 -24.62
C ASN A 505 -5.85 -14.28 -25.76
N MET A 506 -6.52 -14.41 -26.91
CA MET A 506 -5.89 -14.91 -28.14
C MET A 506 -4.67 -14.07 -28.51
N GLY A 507 -4.80 -12.74 -28.43
CA GLY A 507 -3.68 -11.81 -28.62
C GLY A 507 -2.52 -12.10 -27.67
N ASN A 508 -2.80 -12.34 -26.39
CA ASN A 508 -1.78 -12.70 -25.39
C ASN A 508 -1.07 -14.03 -25.73
N VAL A 509 -1.80 -15.05 -26.21
CA VAL A 509 -1.21 -16.33 -26.64
C VAL A 509 -0.37 -16.15 -27.90
N LEU A 510 -0.89 -15.46 -28.92
CA LEU A 510 -0.18 -15.19 -30.17
C LEU A 510 1.10 -14.38 -29.93
N GLN A 511 1.05 -13.37 -29.06
CA GLN A 511 2.23 -12.61 -28.65
C GLN A 511 3.26 -13.51 -27.95
N SER A 512 2.82 -14.36 -27.01
CA SER A 512 3.71 -15.30 -26.31
C SER A 512 4.38 -16.29 -27.27
N ARG A 513 3.69 -16.63 -28.38
CA ARG A 513 4.21 -17.49 -29.47
C ARG A 513 5.12 -16.75 -30.47
N GLY A 514 5.15 -15.41 -30.45
CA GLY A 514 5.86 -14.58 -31.46
C GLY A 514 5.04 -14.24 -32.71
N GLY A 515 3.76 -14.61 -32.76
CA GLY A 515 2.82 -14.32 -33.85
C GLY A 515 2.26 -12.89 -33.81
N TYR A 516 3.14 -11.89 -33.85
CA TYR A 516 2.80 -10.51 -33.52
C TYR A 516 1.77 -9.84 -34.44
N ALA A 517 1.77 -10.11 -35.75
CA ALA A 517 0.80 -9.51 -36.67
C ALA A 517 -0.64 -9.98 -36.37
N ALA A 518 -0.79 -11.28 -36.11
CA ALA A 518 -2.07 -11.85 -35.70
C ALA A 518 -2.48 -11.37 -34.30
N ALA A 519 -1.51 -11.25 -33.38
CA ALA A 519 -1.77 -10.69 -32.05
C ALA A 519 -2.28 -9.24 -32.12
N TYR A 520 -1.69 -8.40 -32.97
CA TYR A 520 -2.13 -7.02 -33.19
C TYR A 520 -3.60 -6.99 -33.61
N ALA A 521 -3.97 -7.75 -34.64
CA ALA A 521 -5.33 -7.79 -35.16
C ALA A 521 -6.35 -8.23 -34.08
N LYS A 522 -5.97 -9.21 -33.23
CA LYS A 522 -6.81 -9.65 -32.12
C LYS A 522 -6.97 -8.59 -31.02
N TYR A 523 -5.88 -7.90 -30.66
CA TYR A 523 -5.96 -6.80 -29.69
C TYR A 523 -6.74 -5.59 -30.21
N GLU A 524 -6.59 -5.25 -31.49
CA GLU A 524 -7.32 -4.16 -32.15
C GLU A 524 -8.82 -4.43 -32.16
N ALA A 525 -9.23 -5.63 -32.60
CA ALA A 525 -10.63 -6.05 -32.56
C ALA A 525 -11.21 -6.01 -31.13
N ALA A 526 -10.45 -6.51 -30.14
CA ALA A 526 -10.85 -6.42 -28.74
C ALA A 526 -10.97 -4.98 -28.23
N LEU A 527 -10.05 -4.09 -28.63
CA LEU A 527 -10.07 -2.68 -28.28
C LEU A 527 -11.32 -1.99 -28.84
N GLU A 528 -11.64 -2.20 -30.12
CA GLU A 528 -12.81 -1.60 -30.76
C GLU A 528 -14.10 -1.96 -30.03
N ILE A 529 -14.28 -3.24 -29.69
CA ILE A 529 -15.46 -3.70 -28.94
C ILE A 529 -15.50 -3.05 -27.55
N ARG A 530 -14.38 -3.05 -26.81
CA ARG A 530 -14.30 -2.44 -25.47
C ARG A 530 -14.58 -0.93 -25.50
N GLN A 531 -14.09 -0.22 -26.51
CA GLN A 531 -14.35 1.22 -26.66
C GLN A 531 -15.82 1.51 -26.97
N ARG A 532 -16.45 0.69 -27.81
CA ARG A 532 -17.87 0.81 -28.17
C ARG A 532 -18.80 0.52 -26.98
N THR A 533 -18.46 -0.50 -26.18
CA THR A 533 -19.32 -1.02 -25.11
C THR A 533 -19.12 -0.34 -23.77
N LEU A 534 -17.87 -0.09 -23.37
CA LEU A 534 -17.50 0.44 -22.05
C LEU A 534 -17.03 1.89 -22.10
N GLY A 535 -16.82 2.43 -23.30
CA GLY A 535 -16.27 3.76 -23.53
C GLY A 535 -14.74 3.77 -23.70
N PRO A 536 -14.20 4.78 -24.38
CA PRO A 536 -12.80 4.83 -24.80
C PRO A 536 -11.79 4.98 -23.66
N LYS A 537 -12.24 5.48 -22.50
CA LYS A 537 -11.41 5.66 -21.32
C LYS A 537 -11.47 4.47 -20.36
N HIS A 538 -12.25 3.42 -20.64
CA HIS A 538 -12.41 2.32 -19.69
C HIS A 538 -11.07 1.58 -19.41
N PRO A 539 -10.78 1.13 -18.18
CA PRO A 539 -9.53 0.42 -17.86
C PRO A 539 -9.22 -0.77 -18.77
N LEU A 540 -10.23 -1.53 -19.19
CA LEU A 540 -10.04 -2.64 -20.14
C LEU A 540 -9.62 -2.18 -21.54
N ALA A 541 -10.07 -1.01 -22.00
CA ALA A 541 -9.59 -0.43 -23.25
C ALA A 541 -8.14 0.05 -23.12
N ALA A 542 -7.79 0.68 -22.00
CA ALA A 542 -6.41 1.06 -21.69
C ALA A 542 -5.47 -0.16 -21.63
N MET A 543 -5.94 -1.28 -21.07
CA MET A 543 -5.20 -2.54 -21.03
C MET A 543 -4.94 -3.12 -22.43
N SER A 544 -5.93 -3.11 -23.34
CA SER A 544 -5.70 -3.52 -24.73
C SER A 544 -4.64 -2.66 -25.42
N MET A 545 -4.75 -1.33 -25.32
CA MET A 545 -3.76 -0.40 -25.91
C MET A 545 -2.36 -0.61 -25.32
N HIS A 546 -2.26 -0.87 -24.03
CA HIS A 546 -0.99 -1.14 -23.37
C HIS A 546 -0.31 -2.40 -23.92
N ASN A 547 -1.04 -3.50 -24.07
CA ASN A 547 -0.46 -4.74 -24.61
C ASN A 547 -0.08 -4.60 -26.10
N MET A 548 -0.87 -3.86 -26.88
CA MET A 548 -0.50 -3.50 -28.26
C MET A 548 0.81 -2.70 -28.29
N ALA A 549 0.99 -1.74 -27.37
CA ALA A 549 2.21 -0.95 -27.27
C ALA A 549 3.43 -1.80 -26.90
N VAL A 550 3.31 -2.70 -25.92
CA VAL A 550 4.37 -3.65 -25.54
C VAL A 550 4.77 -4.48 -26.75
N MET A 551 3.79 -5.03 -27.46
CA MET A 551 4.05 -5.86 -28.63
C MET A 551 4.72 -5.08 -29.78
N LEU A 552 4.28 -3.85 -30.07
CA LEU A 552 4.96 -2.99 -31.06
C LEU A 552 6.39 -2.68 -30.63
N GLN A 553 6.63 -2.47 -29.33
CA GLN A 553 7.95 -2.26 -28.78
C GLN A 553 8.84 -3.51 -28.92
N ASP A 554 8.30 -4.71 -28.72
CA ASP A 554 9.02 -5.98 -28.93
C ASP A 554 9.36 -6.23 -30.40
N GLN A 555 8.59 -5.66 -31.34
CA GLN A 555 8.89 -5.65 -32.78
C GLN A 555 9.89 -4.56 -33.21
N GLY A 556 10.33 -3.70 -32.30
CA GLY A 556 11.18 -2.55 -32.64
C GLY A 556 10.44 -1.36 -33.25
N LYS A 557 9.10 -1.36 -33.28
CA LYS A 557 8.26 -0.26 -33.77
C LYS A 557 8.00 0.77 -32.68
N TYR A 558 9.06 1.42 -32.23
CA TYR A 558 9.03 2.23 -31.01
C TYR A 558 8.15 3.49 -31.11
N ASP A 559 8.02 4.13 -32.28
CA ASP A 559 7.17 5.32 -32.43
C ASP A 559 5.68 4.99 -32.26
N GLU A 560 5.21 3.94 -32.92
CA GLU A 560 3.83 3.46 -32.79
C GLU A 560 3.53 3.02 -31.34
N ALA A 561 4.50 2.37 -30.67
CA ALA A 561 4.38 1.99 -29.26
C ALA A 561 4.27 3.22 -28.35
N LEU A 562 5.09 4.25 -28.55
CA LEU A 562 5.08 5.49 -27.78
C LEU A 562 3.73 6.21 -27.87
N ASP A 563 3.12 6.24 -29.05
CA ASP A 563 1.81 6.87 -29.24
C ASP A 563 0.71 6.17 -28.45
N LEU A 564 0.70 4.83 -28.45
CA LEU A 564 -0.23 4.06 -27.62
C LEU A 564 0.06 4.23 -26.12
N TYR A 565 1.32 4.19 -25.70
CA TYR A 565 1.66 4.40 -24.28
C TYR A 565 1.25 5.79 -23.79
N ARG A 566 1.42 6.85 -24.59
CA ARG A 566 0.98 8.21 -24.22
C ARG A 566 -0.54 8.29 -24.05
N ARG A 567 -1.31 7.60 -24.90
CA ARG A 567 -2.77 7.49 -24.74
C ARG A 567 -3.15 6.76 -23.45
N VAL A 568 -2.49 5.64 -23.17
CA VAL A 568 -2.69 4.88 -21.92
C VAL A 568 -2.33 5.72 -20.70
N LEU A 569 -1.24 6.47 -20.77
CA LEU A 569 -0.79 7.38 -19.71
C LEU A 569 -1.86 8.43 -19.42
N GLY A 570 -2.43 9.06 -20.46
CA GLY A 570 -3.51 10.03 -20.30
C GLY A 570 -4.73 9.45 -19.56
N ILE A 571 -5.16 8.24 -19.94
CA ILE A 571 -6.30 7.56 -19.31
C ILE A 571 -6.00 7.21 -17.85
N ARG A 572 -4.83 6.61 -17.58
CA ARG A 572 -4.43 6.21 -16.21
C ARG A 572 -4.23 7.41 -15.30
N SER A 573 -3.61 8.48 -15.79
CA SER A 573 -3.45 9.73 -15.03
C SER A 573 -4.79 10.36 -14.66
N GLU A 574 -5.77 10.35 -15.57
CA GLU A 574 -7.11 10.89 -15.30
C GLU A 574 -7.90 10.03 -14.30
N GLN A 575 -7.83 8.70 -14.41
CA GLN A 575 -8.65 7.80 -13.59
C GLN A 575 -8.04 7.43 -12.24
N LEU A 576 -6.72 7.31 -12.18
CA LEU A 576 -5.99 6.80 -11.01
C LEU A 576 -5.13 7.89 -10.35
N GLY A 577 -4.86 8.98 -11.08
CA GLY A 577 -3.94 10.03 -10.66
C GLY A 577 -2.52 9.86 -11.23
N PRO A 578 -1.74 10.96 -11.27
CA PRO A 578 -0.38 10.98 -11.82
C PRO A 578 0.61 10.13 -11.00
N ASP A 579 0.41 10.04 -9.69
CA ASP A 579 1.31 9.34 -8.75
C ASP A 579 0.94 7.84 -8.57
N HIS A 580 -0.03 7.32 -9.33
CA HIS A 580 -0.47 5.94 -9.19
C HIS A 580 0.53 4.94 -9.78
N ALA A 581 0.65 3.75 -9.17
CA ALA A 581 1.57 2.69 -9.61
C ALA A 581 1.44 2.32 -11.09
N TYR A 582 0.22 2.14 -11.59
CA TYR A 582 -0.03 1.85 -13.01
C TYR A 582 0.31 3.03 -13.94
N THR A 583 0.21 4.26 -13.46
CA THR A 583 0.63 5.45 -14.20
C THR A 583 2.15 5.46 -14.33
N ALA A 584 2.88 5.27 -13.22
CA ALA A 584 4.33 5.13 -13.20
C ALA A 584 4.84 3.96 -14.05
N MET A 585 4.14 2.80 -14.04
CA MET A 585 4.47 1.68 -14.91
C MET A 585 4.39 2.05 -16.39
N THR A 586 3.39 2.84 -16.78
CA THR A 586 3.25 3.32 -18.16
C THR A 586 4.39 4.26 -18.54
N MET A 587 4.78 5.16 -17.64
CA MET A 587 5.93 6.04 -17.82
C MET A 587 7.24 5.26 -17.95
N ALA A 588 7.42 4.18 -17.18
CA ALA A 588 8.59 3.31 -17.29
C ALA A 588 8.65 2.60 -18.66
N CYS A 589 7.51 2.19 -19.22
CA CYS A 589 7.44 1.65 -20.57
C CYS A 589 7.78 2.70 -21.64
N ILE A 590 7.31 3.95 -21.46
CA ILE A 590 7.68 5.08 -22.34
C ILE A 590 9.19 5.32 -22.27
N ALA A 591 9.77 5.36 -21.07
CA ALA A 591 11.20 5.51 -20.86
C ALA A 591 12.00 4.39 -21.55
N SER A 592 11.54 3.14 -21.44
CA SER A 592 12.16 1.99 -22.11
C SER A 592 12.10 2.11 -23.64
N ALA A 593 10.96 2.53 -24.20
CA ALA A 593 10.83 2.74 -25.65
C ALA A 593 11.72 3.90 -26.14
N LEU A 594 11.78 5.01 -25.40
CA LEU A 594 12.69 6.12 -25.69
C LEU A 594 14.17 5.70 -25.60
N HIS A 595 14.52 4.88 -24.60
CA HIS A 595 15.86 4.32 -24.45
C HIS A 595 16.26 3.49 -25.67
N ARG A 596 15.36 2.63 -26.16
CA ARG A 596 15.60 1.83 -27.36
C ARG A 596 15.64 2.65 -28.67
N GLN A 597 15.04 3.84 -28.69
CA GLN A 597 15.21 4.85 -29.75
C GLN A 597 16.48 5.69 -29.60
N GLU A 598 17.34 5.40 -28.61
CA GLU A 598 18.54 6.16 -28.31
C GLU A 598 18.27 7.62 -27.87
N LYS A 599 17.02 7.93 -27.47
CA LYS A 599 16.62 9.21 -26.87
C LYS A 599 16.91 9.20 -25.37
N TYR A 600 18.18 9.04 -25.03
CA TYR A 600 18.61 8.76 -23.65
C TYR A 600 18.24 9.87 -22.65
N SER A 601 18.32 11.15 -23.04
CA SER A 601 17.97 12.26 -22.14
C SER A 601 16.49 12.25 -21.75
N GLU A 602 15.59 12.06 -22.73
CA GLU A 602 14.15 11.96 -22.46
C GLU A 602 13.81 10.70 -21.65
N ALA A 603 14.47 9.57 -21.94
CA ALA A 603 14.32 8.34 -21.17
C ALA A 603 14.75 8.52 -19.70
N LEU A 604 15.86 9.23 -19.47
CA LEU A 604 16.36 9.52 -18.13
C LEU A 604 15.36 10.37 -17.32
N GLU A 605 14.80 11.42 -17.92
CA GLU A 605 13.78 12.26 -17.27
C GLU A 605 12.54 11.45 -16.86
N GLN A 606 12.09 10.54 -17.72
CA GLN A 606 10.96 9.65 -17.43
C GLN A 606 11.30 8.66 -16.31
N TYR A 607 12.45 7.99 -16.37
CA TYR A 607 12.86 7.05 -15.31
C TYR A 607 13.09 7.75 -13.96
N GLN A 608 13.62 8.97 -13.95
CA GLN A 608 13.74 9.77 -12.72
C GLN A 608 12.36 10.11 -12.14
N SER A 609 11.42 10.54 -12.98
CA SER A 609 10.05 10.80 -12.54
C SER A 609 9.38 9.53 -11.98
N VAL A 610 9.60 8.38 -12.62
CA VAL A 610 9.12 7.08 -12.13
C VAL A 610 9.76 6.71 -10.80
N LEU A 611 11.08 6.92 -10.63
CA LEU A 611 11.77 6.68 -9.37
C LEU A 611 11.19 7.53 -8.25
N GLU A 612 10.92 8.81 -8.48
CA GLU A 612 10.32 9.67 -7.48
C GLU A 612 8.91 9.20 -7.09
N ILE A 613 8.06 8.85 -8.07
CA ILE A 613 6.72 8.31 -7.79
C ILE A 613 6.83 6.99 -7.01
N GLN A 614 7.71 6.08 -7.42
CA GLN A 614 7.86 4.77 -6.78
C GLN A 614 8.49 4.88 -5.39
N LYS A 615 9.49 5.74 -5.18
CA LYS A 615 10.09 6.00 -3.87
C LYS A 615 9.08 6.64 -2.93
N LYS A 616 8.28 7.59 -3.42
CA LYS A 616 7.18 8.16 -2.66
C LYS A 616 6.19 7.06 -2.31
N ARG A 617 5.59 6.39 -3.30
CA ARG A 617 4.50 5.41 -3.10
C ARG A 617 4.90 4.18 -2.30
N PHE A 618 6.03 3.58 -2.67
CA PHE A 618 6.47 2.31 -2.12
C PHE A 618 7.61 2.46 -1.13
N GLY A 619 8.33 3.57 -1.06
CA GLY A 619 9.57 3.65 -0.30
C GLY A 619 10.79 3.16 -1.10
N PRO A 620 12.01 3.58 -0.70
CA PRO A 620 13.24 3.29 -1.42
C PRO A 620 13.50 1.81 -1.69
N GLY A 621 13.30 0.92 -0.71
CA GLY A 621 13.70 -0.50 -0.86
C GLY A 621 12.66 -1.41 -1.51
N HIS A 622 11.70 -0.88 -2.28
CA HIS A 622 10.75 -1.69 -3.04
C HIS A 622 11.37 -2.26 -4.32
N GLU A 623 10.95 -3.46 -4.71
CA GLU A 623 11.43 -4.18 -5.88
C GLU A 623 11.35 -3.38 -7.20
N ASN A 624 10.24 -2.67 -7.41
CA ASN A 624 10.05 -1.73 -8.53
C ASN A 624 11.04 -0.57 -8.53
N VAL A 625 11.42 -0.03 -7.36
CA VAL A 625 12.42 1.03 -7.27
C VAL A 625 13.77 0.50 -7.72
N ALA A 626 14.18 -0.67 -7.20
CA ALA A 626 15.40 -1.35 -7.64
C ALA A 626 15.40 -1.60 -9.16
N VAL A 627 14.25 -2.03 -9.71
CA VAL A 627 14.11 -2.20 -11.16
C VAL A 627 14.36 -0.91 -11.92
N THR A 628 13.68 0.17 -11.54
CA THR A 628 13.85 1.45 -12.23
C THR A 628 15.26 2.00 -12.04
N MET A 629 15.94 1.72 -10.93
CA MET A 629 17.33 2.11 -10.68
C MET A 629 18.31 1.46 -11.67
N TYR A 630 18.24 0.15 -11.91
CA TYR A 630 19.15 -0.44 -12.90
C TYR A 630 18.81 -0.01 -14.33
N TRP A 631 17.53 0.22 -14.66
CA TRP A 631 17.16 0.80 -15.97
C TRP A 631 17.74 2.22 -16.12
N THR A 632 17.70 3.02 -15.05
CA THR A 632 18.33 4.35 -14.99
C THR A 632 19.84 4.26 -15.17
N SER A 633 20.49 3.27 -14.54
CA SER A 633 21.91 2.98 -14.71
C SER A 633 22.29 2.64 -16.16
N PHE A 634 21.45 1.87 -16.86
CA PHE A 634 21.65 1.59 -18.29
C PHE A 634 21.65 2.88 -19.13
N VAL A 635 20.64 3.74 -18.94
CA VAL A 635 20.54 5.01 -19.68
C VAL A 635 21.72 5.94 -19.35
N LEU A 636 22.12 6.04 -18.08
CA LEU A 636 23.28 6.83 -17.66
C LEU A 636 24.59 6.31 -18.26
N SER A 637 24.76 4.98 -18.36
CA SER A 637 25.92 4.36 -19.02
C SER A 637 25.98 4.71 -20.50
N ASP A 638 24.84 4.75 -21.18
CA ASP A 638 24.75 5.16 -22.59
C ASP A 638 25.04 6.66 -22.76
N LEU A 639 24.66 7.49 -21.78
CA LEU A 639 25.03 8.92 -21.67
C LEU A 639 26.48 9.16 -21.20
N ARG A 640 27.27 8.11 -20.93
CA ARG A 640 28.65 8.21 -20.39
C ARG A 640 28.78 8.81 -18.99
N ARG A 641 27.69 8.85 -18.23
CA ARG A 641 27.66 9.29 -16.83
C ARG A 641 27.90 8.09 -15.90
N PHE A 642 29.09 7.50 -16.00
CA PHE A 642 29.36 6.17 -15.45
C PHE A 642 29.42 6.13 -13.93
N GLU A 643 29.87 7.20 -13.26
CA GLU A 643 29.88 7.29 -11.80
C GLU A 643 28.44 7.27 -11.25
N GLU A 644 27.53 8.03 -11.87
CA GLU A 644 26.12 8.03 -11.51
C GLU A 644 25.47 6.67 -11.84
N ALA A 645 25.78 6.10 -12.99
CA ALA A 645 25.30 4.78 -13.38
C ALA A 645 25.71 3.70 -12.37
N LEU A 646 26.96 3.73 -11.91
CA LEU A 646 27.48 2.80 -10.91
C LEU A 646 26.72 2.97 -9.59
N SER A 647 26.51 4.21 -9.14
CA SER A 647 25.77 4.49 -7.90
C SER A 647 24.35 3.92 -7.93
N TYR A 648 23.62 4.10 -9.04
CA TYR A 648 22.27 3.52 -9.18
C TYR A 648 22.29 1.98 -9.23
N ALA A 649 23.28 1.38 -9.89
CA ALA A 649 23.40 -0.07 -9.97
C ALA A 649 23.76 -0.71 -8.61
N GLU A 650 24.64 -0.09 -7.82
CA GLU A 650 25.01 -0.55 -6.48
C GLU A 650 23.85 -0.42 -5.49
N GLN A 651 23.10 0.68 -5.56
CA GLN A 651 21.86 0.85 -4.78
C GLN A 651 20.82 -0.22 -5.14
N SER A 652 20.64 -0.48 -6.44
CA SER A 652 19.74 -1.54 -6.90
C SER A 652 20.17 -2.91 -6.40
N ASP A 653 21.47 -3.24 -6.41
CA ASP A 653 21.98 -4.52 -5.89
C ASP A 653 21.69 -4.67 -4.40
N ALA A 654 21.98 -3.64 -3.62
CA ALA A 654 21.73 -3.62 -2.18
C ALA A 654 20.25 -3.88 -1.87
N TYR A 655 19.34 -3.24 -2.60
CA TYR A 655 17.90 -3.45 -2.39
C TYR A 655 17.45 -4.86 -2.78
N LEU A 656 17.91 -5.39 -3.92
CA LEU A 656 17.55 -6.75 -4.32
C LEU A 656 18.08 -7.81 -3.33
N ARG A 657 19.25 -7.60 -2.71
CA ARG A 657 19.76 -8.51 -1.67
C ARG A 657 18.91 -8.52 -0.40
N VAL A 658 18.31 -7.39 -0.05
CA VAL A 658 17.35 -7.31 1.06
C VAL A 658 16.04 -8.00 0.69
N ILE A 659 15.56 -7.84 -0.55
CA ILE A 659 14.30 -8.41 -1.01
C ILE A 659 14.41 -9.94 -1.21
N PHE A 660 15.54 -10.41 -1.73
CA PHE A 660 15.81 -11.80 -2.05
C PHE A 660 17.01 -12.34 -1.27
N PRO A 661 16.94 -12.42 0.08
CA PRO A 661 18.10 -12.76 0.91
C PRO A 661 18.62 -14.18 0.65
N ASN A 662 17.75 -15.08 0.19
CA ASN A 662 18.05 -16.50 -0.01
C ASN A 662 18.04 -16.94 -1.49
N ASP A 663 17.87 -16.02 -2.44
CA ASP A 663 17.90 -16.34 -3.88
C ASP A 663 18.82 -15.37 -4.65
N ALA A 664 20.12 -15.59 -4.51
CA ALA A 664 21.15 -14.84 -5.22
C ALA A 664 21.14 -15.06 -6.75
N THR A 665 20.32 -15.98 -7.24
CA THR A 665 20.18 -16.32 -8.67
C THR A 665 18.86 -15.82 -9.25
N HIS A 666 18.11 -15.00 -8.51
CA HIS A 666 16.88 -14.41 -9.01
C HIS A 666 17.15 -13.63 -10.31
N PRO A 667 16.29 -13.72 -11.36
CA PRO A 667 16.56 -13.11 -12.67
C PRO A 667 16.93 -11.63 -12.63
N ARG A 668 16.43 -10.87 -11.64
CA ARG A 668 16.75 -9.44 -11.45
C ARG A 668 18.23 -9.19 -11.14
N PHE A 669 18.92 -10.12 -10.46
CA PHE A 669 20.37 -10.01 -10.27
C PHE A 669 21.13 -10.06 -11.61
N GLY A 670 20.60 -10.77 -12.61
CA GLY A 670 21.15 -10.75 -13.98
C GLY A 670 21.15 -9.35 -14.59
N PHE A 671 20.10 -8.56 -14.38
CA PHE A 671 20.01 -7.17 -14.84
C PHE A 671 20.94 -6.23 -14.07
N VAL A 672 21.00 -6.38 -12.75
CA VAL A 672 21.83 -5.53 -11.90
C VAL A 672 23.32 -5.76 -12.17
N HIS A 673 23.75 -7.01 -12.32
CA HIS A 673 25.14 -7.31 -12.69
C HIS A 673 25.47 -6.87 -14.12
N LEU A 674 24.51 -6.86 -15.05
CA LEU A 674 24.71 -6.20 -16.35
C LEU A 674 24.97 -4.70 -16.18
N ALA A 675 24.24 -4.03 -15.28
CA ALA A 675 24.36 -2.59 -15.04
C ALA A 675 25.69 -2.25 -14.36
N LEU A 676 26.05 -2.98 -13.31
CA LEU A 676 27.35 -2.89 -12.63
C LEU A 676 28.50 -3.11 -13.61
N GLY A 677 28.42 -4.17 -14.42
CA GLY A 677 29.42 -4.49 -15.43
C GLY A 677 29.61 -3.38 -16.46
N ARG A 678 28.52 -2.84 -17.02
CA ARG A 678 28.57 -1.73 -17.97
C ARG A 678 29.18 -0.46 -17.36
N ALA A 679 28.75 -0.09 -16.15
CA ALA A 679 29.23 1.12 -15.48
C ALA A 679 30.72 1.02 -15.09
N ARG A 680 31.13 -0.10 -14.46
CA ARG A 680 32.53 -0.36 -14.06
C ARG A 680 33.47 -0.42 -15.25
N MET A 681 33.09 -1.13 -16.31
CA MET A 681 33.89 -1.16 -17.54
C MET A 681 34.01 0.22 -18.20
N GLY A 682 32.98 1.06 -18.10
CA GLY A 682 33.01 2.46 -18.54
C GLY A 682 34.01 3.34 -17.77
N LEU A 683 34.17 3.08 -16.46
CA LEU A 683 35.16 3.72 -15.59
C LEU A 683 36.58 3.13 -15.74
N GLY A 684 36.74 2.04 -16.48
CA GLY A 684 38.00 1.32 -16.60
C GLY A 684 38.31 0.37 -15.43
N ASP A 685 37.30 0.05 -14.61
CA ASP A 685 37.42 -0.95 -13.54
C ASP A 685 37.27 -2.38 -14.10
N SER A 686 38.34 -3.16 -13.95
CA SER A 686 38.40 -4.55 -14.40
C SER A 686 37.40 -5.49 -13.70
N ALA A 687 36.89 -5.13 -12.52
CA ALA A 687 35.87 -5.91 -11.82
C ALA A 687 34.57 -6.03 -12.63
N GLY A 688 34.28 -5.05 -13.50
CA GLY A 688 33.10 -5.07 -14.36
C GLY A 688 33.02 -6.29 -15.29
N LEU A 689 34.15 -6.90 -15.66
CA LEU A 689 34.15 -8.14 -16.45
C LEU A 689 33.56 -9.32 -15.66
N ALA A 690 33.79 -9.39 -14.35
CA ALA A 690 33.22 -10.44 -13.51
C ALA A 690 31.70 -10.28 -13.39
N ASP A 691 31.21 -9.03 -13.26
CA ASP A 691 29.79 -8.72 -13.24
C ASP A 691 29.10 -9.11 -14.56
N LEU A 692 29.69 -8.80 -15.72
CA LEU A 692 29.14 -9.21 -17.02
C LEU A 692 29.03 -10.74 -17.17
N LYS A 693 30.05 -11.48 -16.72
CA LYS A 693 30.01 -12.96 -16.72
C LYS A 693 28.93 -13.50 -15.78
N LEU A 694 28.78 -12.91 -14.61
CA LEU A 694 27.74 -13.31 -13.66
C LEU A 694 26.33 -13.02 -14.20
N SER A 695 26.16 -11.90 -14.91
CA SER A 695 24.92 -11.58 -15.60
C SER A 695 24.53 -12.65 -16.62
N VAL A 696 25.47 -13.07 -17.49
CA VAL A 696 25.25 -14.16 -18.47
C VAL A 696 24.85 -15.44 -17.74
N LYS A 697 25.64 -15.87 -16.75
CA LYS A 697 25.38 -17.09 -15.99
C LYS A 697 23.97 -17.13 -15.39
N ILE A 698 23.57 -16.07 -14.69
CA ILE A 698 22.25 -16.01 -14.04
C ILE A 698 21.12 -16.07 -15.10
N ARG A 699 21.28 -15.37 -16.23
CA ARG A 699 20.28 -15.35 -17.30
C ARG A 699 20.19 -16.68 -18.04
N GLU A 700 21.31 -17.35 -18.31
CA GLU A 700 21.31 -18.71 -18.86
C GLU A 700 20.60 -19.70 -17.93
N GLU A 701 20.94 -19.68 -16.64
CA GLU A 701 20.36 -20.59 -15.63
C GLU A 701 18.85 -20.38 -15.44
N ARG A 702 18.36 -19.14 -15.52
CA ARG A 702 16.96 -18.82 -15.20
C ARG A 702 16.04 -18.58 -16.39
N LEU A 703 16.59 -18.10 -17.51
CA LEU A 703 15.83 -17.71 -18.70
C LEU A 703 16.12 -18.61 -19.91
N GLY A 704 17.21 -19.38 -19.86
CA GLY A 704 17.71 -20.18 -20.96
C GLY A 704 18.78 -19.48 -21.80
N THR A 705 19.55 -20.28 -22.53
CA THR A 705 20.62 -19.81 -23.44
C THR A 705 20.06 -19.01 -24.61
N ASP A 706 18.90 -19.42 -25.12
CA ASP A 706 18.31 -18.87 -26.34
C ASP A 706 17.42 -17.65 -26.05
N ASN A 707 17.53 -17.01 -24.89
CA ASN A 707 16.72 -15.85 -24.53
C ASN A 707 17.37 -14.53 -25.01
N ASP A 708 16.59 -13.56 -25.52
CA ASP A 708 17.15 -12.26 -25.94
C ASP A 708 17.81 -11.47 -24.79
N GLN A 709 17.34 -11.63 -23.55
CA GLN A 709 18.01 -11.03 -22.39
C GLN A 709 19.38 -11.68 -22.17
N THR A 710 19.52 -12.99 -22.38
CA THR A 710 20.83 -13.65 -22.36
C THR A 710 21.72 -13.11 -23.48
N ALA A 711 21.18 -12.96 -24.69
CA ALA A 711 21.88 -12.35 -25.83
C ALA A 711 22.35 -10.92 -25.55
N GLU A 712 21.58 -10.12 -24.81
CA GLU A 712 22.00 -8.79 -24.37
C GLU A 712 23.23 -8.84 -23.45
N SER A 713 23.26 -9.74 -22.48
CA SER A 713 24.43 -9.88 -21.60
C SER A 713 25.65 -10.36 -22.38
N LEU A 714 25.47 -11.29 -23.33
CA LEU A 714 26.53 -11.74 -24.25
C LEU A 714 27.03 -10.60 -25.13
N PHE A 715 26.15 -9.75 -25.67
CA PHE A 715 26.51 -8.57 -26.46
C PHE A 715 27.48 -7.65 -25.70
N TRP A 716 27.17 -7.37 -24.43
CA TRP A 716 28.01 -6.50 -23.60
C TRP A 716 29.30 -7.19 -23.15
N LEU A 717 29.26 -8.50 -22.87
CA LEU A 717 30.45 -9.29 -22.58
C LEU A 717 31.40 -9.30 -23.78
N ALA A 718 30.89 -9.53 -24.99
CA ALA A 718 31.65 -9.48 -26.23
C ALA A 718 32.25 -8.09 -26.50
N ALA A 719 31.51 -7.02 -26.19
CA ALA A 719 32.02 -5.66 -26.28
C ALA A 719 33.24 -5.44 -25.36
N ALA A 720 33.19 -6.01 -24.15
CA ALA A 720 34.24 -5.88 -23.14
C ALA A 720 35.47 -6.76 -23.46
N THR A 721 35.27 -7.99 -23.93
CA THR A 721 36.36 -8.95 -24.22
C THR A 721 36.91 -8.85 -25.64
N ARG A 722 36.16 -8.23 -26.56
CA ARG A 722 36.38 -8.29 -28.01
C ARG A 722 36.37 -9.71 -28.57
N ASP A 723 35.65 -10.62 -27.92
CA ASP A 723 35.51 -12.00 -28.36
C ASP A 723 34.49 -12.09 -29.51
N LEU A 724 34.97 -12.52 -30.68
CA LEU A 724 34.13 -12.66 -31.87
C LEU A 724 33.11 -13.80 -31.71
N GLY A 725 33.46 -14.88 -31.03
CA GLY A 725 32.57 -16.03 -30.83
C GLY A 725 31.35 -15.63 -30.00
N ILE A 726 31.60 -14.92 -28.88
CA ILE A 726 30.51 -14.41 -28.01
C ILE A 726 29.64 -13.39 -28.76
N ALA A 727 30.25 -12.54 -29.61
CA ALA A 727 29.49 -11.58 -30.42
C ALA A 727 28.58 -12.28 -31.45
N GLN A 728 29.08 -13.33 -32.10
CA GLN A 728 28.32 -14.14 -33.05
C GLN A 728 27.18 -14.89 -32.37
N GLU A 729 27.44 -15.48 -31.21
CA GLU A 729 26.40 -16.15 -30.40
C GLU A 729 25.25 -15.20 -30.04
N SER A 730 25.57 -14.00 -29.54
CA SER A 730 24.57 -12.95 -29.26
C SER A 730 23.75 -12.59 -30.52
N LEU A 731 24.41 -12.45 -31.68
CA LEU A 731 23.76 -12.13 -32.94
C LEU A 731 22.84 -13.27 -33.40
N GLU A 732 23.29 -14.51 -33.32
CA GLU A 732 22.51 -15.69 -33.73
C GLU A 732 21.25 -15.84 -32.90
N ILE A 733 21.33 -15.68 -31.57
CA ILE A 733 20.17 -15.69 -30.69
C ILE A 733 19.18 -14.58 -31.07
N ARG A 734 19.66 -13.36 -31.36
CA ARG A 734 18.79 -12.25 -31.78
C ARG A 734 18.16 -12.46 -33.14
N ARG A 735 18.88 -13.03 -34.10
CA ARG A 735 18.33 -13.40 -35.42
C ARG A 735 17.21 -14.42 -35.27
N ALA A 736 17.42 -15.44 -34.43
CA ALA A 736 16.43 -16.48 -34.17
C ALA A 736 15.17 -15.91 -33.49
N ASN A 737 15.32 -15.01 -32.52
CA ASN A 737 14.19 -14.52 -31.71
C ASN A 737 13.48 -13.30 -32.27
N LEU A 738 14.22 -12.33 -32.82
CA LEU A 738 13.71 -11.01 -33.20
C LEU A 738 13.68 -10.82 -34.72
N GLY A 739 14.42 -11.64 -35.48
CA GLY A 739 14.59 -11.52 -36.92
C GLY A 739 15.66 -10.49 -37.33
N ASP A 740 16.07 -10.55 -38.61
CA ASP A 740 17.19 -9.77 -39.14
C ASP A 740 16.93 -8.26 -39.17
N SER A 741 15.69 -7.85 -39.41
CA SER A 741 15.33 -6.43 -39.52
C SER A 741 15.14 -5.72 -38.17
N HIS A 742 15.22 -6.45 -37.06
CA HIS A 742 14.99 -5.86 -35.75
C HIS A 742 16.15 -4.93 -35.35
N PRO A 743 15.90 -3.74 -34.77
CA PRO A 743 16.97 -2.79 -34.43
C PRO A 743 18.08 -3.37 -33.54
N LEU A 744 17.75 -4.26 -32.60
CA LEU A 744 18.75 -4.91 -31.74
C LEU A 744 19.61 -5.94 -32.48
N THR A 745 19.04 -6.64 -33.48
CA THR A 745 19.76 -7.60 -34.32
C THR A 745 20.78 -6.87 -35.19
N LEU A 746 20.36 -5.78 -35.84
CA LEU A 746 21.23 -4.91 -36.63
C LEU A 746 22.39 -4.34 -35.77
N LYS A 747 22.12 -4.00 -34.51
CA LYS A 747 23.15 -3.52 -33.58
C LYS A 747 24.18 -4.61 -33.22
N SER A 748 23.74 -5.86 -33.03
CA SER A 748 24.65 -7.00 -32.85
C SER A 748 25.46 -7.28 -34.11
N GLU A 749 24.87 -7.15 -35.29
CA GLU A 749 25.57 -7.34 -36.57
C GLU A 749 26.69 -6.31 -36.76
N LEU A 750 26.39 -5.02 -36.53
CA LEU A 750 27.39 -3.95 -36.55
C LEU A 750 28.51 -4.17 -35.53
N GLN A 751 28.22 -4.76 -34.38
CA GLN A 751 29.24 -5.11 -33.39
C GLN A 751 30.19 -6.20 -33.92
N VAL A 752 29.64 -7.28 -34.48
CA VAL A 752 30.41 -8.37 -35.09
C VAL A 752 31.32 -7.83 -36.21
N GLU A 753 30.76 -7.03 -37.12
CA GLU A 753 31.52 -6.37 -38.20
C GLU A 753 32.64 -5.49 -37.65
N SER A 754 32.35 -4.71 -36.60
CA SER A 754 33.35 -3.84 -35.98
C SER A 754 34.50 -4.65 -35.36
N ILE A 755 34.21 -5.77 -34.67
CA ILE A 755 35.25 -6.63 -34.07
C ILE A 755 36.11 -7.28 -35.16
N MET A 756 35.50 -7.77 -36.23
CA MET A 756 36.22 -8.33 -37.40
C MET A 756 37.09 -7.29 -38.11
N SER A 757 36.60 -6.06 -38.28
CA SER A 757 37.37 -5.00 -38.93
C SER A 757 38.59 -4.59 -38.10
N ASP A 758 38.46 -4.52 -36.77
CA ASP A 758 39.56 -4.14 -35.88
C ASP A 758 40.65 -5.23 -35.83
N SER A 759 40.31 -6.52 -35.92
CA SER A 759 41.29 -7.63 -35.94
C SER A 759 42.16 -7.67 -37.21
N SER A 760 41.71 -7.02 -38.29
CA SER A 760 42.46 -6.87 -39.55
C SER A 760 43.45 -5.69 -39.56
N SER A 761 43.37 -4.78 -38.58
CA SER A 761 44.18 -3.56 -38.50
C SER A 761 45.16 -3.60 -37.32
N HIS A 762 46.46 -3.38 -37.53
CA HIS A 762 47.50 -3.41 -36.48
C HIS A 762 47.47 -2.18 -35.53
N GLY A 763 46.28 -1.64 -35.20
CA GLY A 763 46.09 -0.47 -34.36
C GLY A 763 45.84 -0.81 -32.88
N ARG A 764 46.29 0.05 -31.95
CA ARG A 764 46.08 -0.08 -30.50
C ARG A 764 44.61 -0.35 -30.12
N PRO A 765 44.36 -1.12 -29.03
CA PRO A 765 43.01 -1.44 -28.59
C PRO A 765 42.20 -0.17 -28.27
N LYS A 766 41.03 -0.03 -28.90
CA LYS A 766 40.08 1.05 -28.62
C LYS A 766 39.30 0.73 -27.35
N THR A 767 39.19 1.69 -26.43
CA THR A 767 38.45 1.53 -25.16
C THR A 767 36.96 1.25 -25.42
N LEU A 768 36.24 0.65 -24.46
CA LEU A 768 34.79 0.43 -24.54
C LEU A 768 34.05 1.73 -24.87
N GLY A 769 34.48 2.86 -24.29
CA GLY A 769 33.95 4.20 -24.61
C GLY A 769 34.13 4.62 -26.08
N GLN A 770 35.22 4.22 -26.74
CA GLN A 770 35.46 4.46 -28.16
C GLN A 770 34.66 3.53 -29.07
N LEU A 771 34.44 2.27 -28.67
CA LEU A 771 33.54 1.36 -29.38
C LEU A 771 32.09 1.86 -29.31
N LEU A 772 31.67 2.31 -28.13
CA LEU A 772 30.34 2.86 -27.93
C LEU A 772 30.13 4.21 -28.66
N ALA A 773 31.18 5.03 -28.86
CA ALA A 773 31.11 6.22 -29.70
C ALA A 773 30.96 5.88 -31.20
N LYS A 774 31.55 4.77 -31.65
CA LYS A 774 31.46 4.28 -33.03
C LYS A 774 30.12 3.59 -33.32
N LEU A 775 29.56 2.87 -32.34
CA LEU A 775 28.21 2.29 -32.43
C LEU A 775 27.13 3.38 -32.39
N ALA A 776 27.28 4.42 -31.57
CA ALA A 776 26.31 5.54 -31.51
C ALA A 776 26.28 6.42 -32.78
N THR A 777 27.33 6.38 -33.61
CA THR A 777 27.42 7.19 -34.84
C THR A 777 27.03 6.44 -36.11
N SER A 778 26.90 5.10 -36.07
CA SER A 778 26.66 4.26 -37.25
C SER A 778 25.19 3.86 -37.48
N VAL A 779 24.28 4.15 -36.56
CA VAL A 779 22.85 3.79 -36.63
C VAL A 779 21.96 4.95 -37.10
N LEU A 780 22.53 6.03 -37.66
CA LEU A 780 21.71 6.97 -38.43
C LEU A 780 21.23 6.25 -39.69
N PRO A 781 19.92 6.18 -39.98
CA PRO A 781 19.47 5.65 -41.26
C PRO A 781 20.15 6.46 -42.36
N ARG A 782 20.85 5.78 -43.27
CA ARG A 782 21.18 6.37 -44.56
C ARG A 782 19.85 6.84 -45.12
N LYS A 783 19.59 8.15 -45.09
CA LYS A 783 18.57 8.74 -45.95
C LYS A 783 18.89 8.18 -47.33
N HIS A 784 17.94 7.45 -47.92
CA HIS A 784 17.95 7.25 -49.35
C HIS A 784 17.97 8.67 -49.95
N HIS A 785 19.15 9.11 -50.36
CA HIS A 785 19.23 10.07 -51.44
C HIS A 785 18.65 9.32 -52.63
N SER A 786 17.40 9.67 -52.96
CA SER A 786 16.91 9.52 -54.32
C SER A 786 17.91 10.23 -55.21
N ASP A 787 18.64 9.46 -56.00
CA ASP A 787 19.36 9.97 -57.16
C ASP A 787 18.32 10.57 -58.12
N ASP A 788 18.19 11.90 -58.08
CA ASP A 788 17.77 12.71 -59.22
C ASP A 788 19.03 13.46 -59.68
N GLU A 789 19.84 12.78 -60.49
CA GLU A 789 20.51 13.29 -61.71
C GLU A 789 20.96 12.14 -62.61
#